data_AF-A0A8H7FJG7-F1
#
_entry.id   AF-A0A8H7FJG7-F1
#
_cell.length_a   1.000
_cell.length_b   1.000
_cell.length_c   1.000
_cell.angle_alpha   90.00
_cell.angle_beta   90.00
_cell.angle_gamma   90.00
#
_symmetry.space_group_name_H-M   'P 1'
#
loop_
_entity.id
_entity.type
_entity.pdbx_description
1 polymer ?
#
loop_
_entity_poly.entity_id
_entity_poly.type
_entity_poly.pdbx_seq_one_letter_code
_entity_poly.pdbx_strand_id
1 'polypeptide(L)'
;MSVGCKACPYADMEALRAPHETATREALQLRLQESQKLRNVSLVQQAVFSKSLTLYRSYRVHGCLGPVSPSVFPTPSPDDAESDWLMRLRQIRRGHDPKLTCDGRLIFDYDQAGQAFVRPRLDGLRDHLFTYTPGGGLYDTEYLEALFDEDTDTIRRFEVAAQEAGYGPLTSCTHVTNHTSIRVNCPSEHRAADGSLDLGTMVRLPCEATFRCFEPLEEFRAACPRVLIVCKNVHAHPIPLPTKTPPSIRREVMDLLLTIKQDLPDITPRRFLRHSVTRTYLNSRLPTIENPCLSDLHISLANREHIKAYITQVQSKYFPFGTGWKGLCHLKNEQDNTKPPEAHYIRYMAEIPLNGLPVYDDDEPEPPNPSDKMLRIIICMTPESSRRLAAAQYLQSDIAFKRVSGFLEFEIGGLDRNTNIAVPYCRVFVNRQSAAAHALVFAKVEQIVQLDTGAPLKWRHIHANSLDDHTGILQWAGDQHAGQAKGLGLHLKSLAAALPQWKCDLHEPERPLSSLSEYDHLRRIFRLCSVHVERKIDACHVPESVKRKMCSLICVTHPDFEGTIRNIAREGGKKGAGDHFVTEHITYRTLIHSFSDWVQDKIRCRFAFPGICWEKSYIPKVIWQAADSTTNTLETLHADVNSEGKFCSLLGGVEKGRYFDSMKLRSLARNLASEDEHINAANKRLKTTHDGVLEATARLQQAKSHPRDGRYAEQVARAEKQMGTAEASYAKALASSIEAKGKGSGRVGLLLPSSEAAKIMHKGS
;
A
#
# COMPACT_ATOMS: atom_id res chain seq x y z
N MET A 1 -31.78 7.31 33.51
CA MET A 1 -31.74 8.77 33.76
C MET A 1 -31.94 9.46 32.43
N SER A 2 -33.00 10.26 32.31
CA SER A 2 -33.18 11.13 31.14
C SER A 2 -32.05 12.15 31.10
N VAL A 3 -31.72 12.57 29.90
CA VAL A 3 -30.44 13.22 29.65
C VAL A 3 -30.70 14.55 28.98
N GLY A 4 -30.53 15.63 29.77
CA GLY A 4 -30.83 16.99 29.34
C GLY A 4 -29.79 17.58 28.40
N CYS A 5 -29.68 18.90 28.42
CA CYS A 5 -28.80 19.67 27.52
C CYS A 5 -27.89 20.62 28.30
N LYS A 6 -26.92 21.21 27.59
CA LYS A 6 -26.18 22.40 28.03
C LYS A 6 -26.49 23.54 27.06
N ALA A 7 -26.84 24.70 27.57
CA ALA A 7 -27.14 25.90 26.78
C ALA A 7 -26.20 27.05 27.12
N CYS A 8 -25.93 27.92 26.14
CA CYS A 8 -25.24 29.18 26.41
C CYS A 8 -26.13 30.09 27.28
N PRO A 9 -25.60 30.75 28.34
CA PRO A 9 -26.38 31.67 29.18
C PRO A 9 -26.86 32.92 28.42
N TYR A 10 -26.19 33.29 27.32
CA TYR A 10 -26.58 34.40 26.44
C TYR A 10 -27.65 34.02 25.41
N ALA A 11 -28.21 32.81 25.53
CA ALA A 11 -29.37 32.41 24.76
C ALA A 11 -30.67 32.80 25.47
N ASP A 12 -31.78 32.78 24.74
CA ASP A 12 -33.11 32.90 25.33
C ASP A 12 -33.40 31.66 26.21
N MET A 13 -33.02 31.73 27.48
CA MET A 13 -33.12 30.62 28.43
C MET A 13 -34.58 30.28 28.76
N GLU A 14 -35.51 31.22 28.60
CA GLU A 14 -36.93 30.99 28.79
C GLU A 14 -37.49 30.14 27.65
N ALA A 15 -37.20 30.53 26.41
CA ALA A 15 -37.57 29.74 25.22
C ALA A 15 -36.92 28.34 25.22
N LEU A 16 -35.65 28.22 25.63
CA LEU A 16 -34.96 26.93 25.70
C LEU A 16 -35.51 25.98 26.78
N ARG A 17 -36.19 26.52 27.81
CA ARG A 17 -36.84 25.73 28.87
C ARG A 17 -38.30 25.42 28.58
N ALA A 18 -38.83 25.85 27.43
CA ALA A 18 -40.20 25.57 27.03
C ALA A 18 -40.48 24.06 27.09
N PRO A 19 -41.55 23.64 27.78
CA PRO A 19 -41.84 22.23 27.99
C PRO A 19 -42.28 21.56 26.68
N HIS A 20 -41.83 20.33 26.45
CA HIS A 20 -42.32 19.50 25.36
C HIS A 20 -42.52 18.04 25.79
N GLU A 21 -43.48 17.37 25.16
CA GLU A 21 -43.83 15.96 25.45
C GLU A 21 -43.49 15.02 24.29
N THR A 22 -43.25 15.58 23.09
CA THR A 22 -42.96 14.84 21.87
C THR A 22 -41.68 15.34 21.22
N ALA A 23 -40.95 14.45 20.54
CA ALA A 23 -39.83 14.80 19.67
C ALA A 23 -40.09 14.19 18.29
N THR A 24 -40.75 14.96 17.41
CA THR A 24 -41.03 14.54 16.03
C THR A 24 -39.81 14.71 15.14
N ARG A 25 -39.85 14.10 13.95
CA ARG A 25 -38.77 14.23 12.96
C ARG A 25 -38.61 15.68 12.49
N GLU A 26 -39.73 16.39 12.36
CA GLU A 26 -39.81 17.79 11.98
C GLU A 26 -39.19 18.69 13.06
N ALA A 27 -39.46 18.39 14.34
CA ALA A 27 -38.86 19.12 15.46
C ALA A 27 -37.34 18.92 15.54
N LEU A 28 -36.84 17.72 15.24
CA LEU A 28 -35.41 17.45 15.09
C LEU A 28 -34.78 18.19 13.89
N GLN A 29 -35.48 18.27 12.76
CA GLN A 29 -35.04 19.03 11.58
C GLN A 29 -34.97 20.52 11.87
N LEU A 30 -35.97 21.10 12.53
CA LEU A 30 -35.99 22.50 12.95
C LEU A 30 -34.80 22.80 13.87
N ARG A 31 -34.56 21.94 14.87
CA ARG A 31 -33.42 22.08 15.78
C ARG A 31 -32.07 21.95 15.08
N LEU A 32 -31.99 21.12 14.04
CA LEU A 32 -30.80 21.01 13.21
C LEU A 32 -30.57 22.28 12.39
N GLN A 33 -31.63 22.85 11.79
CA GLN A 33 -31.57 24.12 11.05
C GLN A 33 -31.13 25.27 11.95
N GLU A 34 -31.68 25.39 13.16
CA GLU A 34 -31.24 26.38 14.16
C GLU A 34 -29.77 26.22 14.53
N SER A 35 -29.30 24.98 14.74
CA SER A 35 -27.88 24.72 14.99
C SER A 35 -26.99 25.02 13.77
N GLN A 36 -27.53 24.95 12.56
CA GLN A 36 -26.81 25.25 11.31
C GLN A 36 -26.75 26.75 11.04
N LYS A 37 -27.77 27.54 11.40
CA LYS A 37 -27.74 29.01 11.28
C LYS A 37 -26.54 29.63 12.01
N LEU A 38 -26.13 29.06 13.16
CA LEU A 38 -24.93 29.47 13.89
C LEU A 38 -23.60 29.09 13.20
N ARG A 39 -23.61 28.16 12.24
CA ARG A 39 -22.39 27.60 11.61
C ARG A 39 -22.24 27.98 10.14
N ASN A 40 -23.34 28.25 9.45
CA ASN A 40 -23.34 28.66 8.06
C ASN A 40 -23.04 30.15 7.99
N VAL A 41 -21.76 30.45 7.84
CA VAL A 41 -21.26 31.79 7.53
C VAL A 41 -21.62 32.11 6.08
N SER A 42 -22.82 32.63 5.85
CA SER A 42 -23.29 32.98 4.50
C SER A 42 -22.65 34.29 3.98
N LEU A 43 -22.13 35.12 4.89
CA LEU A 43 -21.54 36.42 4.61
C LEU A 43 -20.01 36.36 4.79
N VAL A 44 -19.27 36.72 3.74
CA VAL A 44 -17.79 36.82 3.78
C VAL A 44 -17.32 37.72 4.93
N GLN A 45 -18.05 38.79 5.22
CA GLN A 45 -17.79 39.72 6.33
C GLN A 45 -17.86 39.03 7.70
N GLN A 46 -18.84 38.15 7.93
CA GLN A 46 -18.95 37.38 9.17
C GLN A 46 -17.75 36.44 9.36
N ALA A 47 -17.19 35.88 8.28
CA ALA A 47 -16.00 35.03 8.35
C ALA A 47 -14.76 35.82 8.79
N VAL A 48 -14.54 37.00 8.19
CA VAL A 48 -13.42 37.88 8.52
C VAL A 48 -13.55 38.40 9.95
N PHE A 49 -14.75 38.84 10.35
CA PHE A 49 -15.05 39.27 11.72
C PHE A 49 -14.75 38.17 12.74
N SER A 50 -15.28 36.96 12.51
CA SER A 50 -15.09 35.82 13.44
C SER A 50 -13.62 35.39 13.53
N LYS A 51 -12.88 35.40 12.41
CA LYS A 51 -11.43 35.12 12.38
C LYS A 51 -10.63 36.13 13.18
N SER A 52 -10.93 37.43 12.99
CA SER A 52 -10.26 38.54 13.69
C SER A 52 -10.49 38.45 15.19
N LEU A 53 -11.73 38.24 15.63
CA LEU A 53 -12.07 38.08 17.04
C LEU A 53 -11.42 36.83 17.66
N THR A 54 -11.37 35.71 16.93
CA THR A 54 -10.69 34.47 17.37
C THR A 54 -9.18 34.67 17.51
N LEU A 55 -8.56 35.43 16.60
CA LEU A 55 -7.13 35.74 16.66
C LEU A 55 -6.80 36.59 17.89
N TYR A 56 -7.54 37.68 18.11
CA TYR A 56 -7.40 38.53 19.30
C TYR A 56 -7.52 37.70 20.60
N ARG A 57 -8.51 36.80 20.66
CA ARG A 57 -8.70 35.92 21.81
C ARG A 57 -7.55 34.92 21.99
N SER A 58 -6.99 34.37 20.92
CA SER A 58 -5.79 33.52 21.00
C SER A 58 -4.64 34.27 21.68
N TYR A 59 -4.43 35.53 21.32
CA TYR A 59 -3.44 36.40 21.97
C TYR A 59 -3.75 36.66 23.44
N ARG A 60 -5.02 36.90 23.80
CA ARG A 60 -5.45 37.09 25.21
C ARG A 60 -5.29 35.83 26.07
N VAL A 61 -5.54 34.63 25.52
CA VAL A 61 -5.51 33.36 26.26
C VAL A 61 -4.10 32.80 26.42
N HIS A 62 -3.28 32.95 25.38
CA HIS A 62 -1.95 32.35 25.31
C HIS A 62 -0.80 33.34 25.56
N GLY A 63 -1.08 34.65 25.52
CA GLY A 63 -0.06 35.69 25.59
C GLY A 63 0.94 35.56 24.44
N CYS A 64 2.15 36.02 24.71
CA CYS A 64 3.29 35.97 23.79
C CYS A 64 3.96 34.58 23.67
N LEU A 65 3.57 33.60 24.49
CA LEU A 65 4.18 32.26 24.58
C LEU A 65 5.69 32.23 24.91
N GLY A 66 6.31 33.37 25.23
CA GLY A 66 7.71 33.46 25.62
C GLY A 66 7.98 32.94 27.04
N PRO A 67 9.24 32.59 27.35
CA PRO A 67 9.62 32.14 28.69
C PRO A 67 9.38 33.24 29.73
N VAL A 68 9.05 32.85 30.97
CA VAL A 68 8.92 33.77 32.11
C VAL A 68 10.27 34.42 32.38
N SER A 69 10.29 35.74 32.62
CA SER A 69 11.51 36.44 33.03
C SER A 69 11.91 36.01 34.45
N PRO A 70 13.20 35.70 34.74
CA PRO A 70 13.65 35.34 36.08
C PRO A 70 13.74 36.52 37.07
N SER A 71 13.42 37.75 36.65
CA SER A 71 13.42 38.93 37.52
C SER A 71 12.01 39.42 37.77
N VAL A 72 11.66 39.56 39.05
CA VAL A 72 10.36 39.95 39.62
C VAL A 72 9.41 38.75 39.80
N PHE A 73 9.53 38.10 40.96
CA PHE A 73 8.34 37.52 41.58
C PHE A 73 7.48 38.70 42.04
N PRO A 74 6.25 38.90 41.52
CA PRO A 74 5.30 39.72 42.22
C PRO A 74 4.98 38.96 43.51
N THR A 75 5.36 39.51 44.66
CA THR A 75 4.65 39.16 45.90
C THR A 75 3.17 39.44 45.64
N PRO A 76 2.28 38.44 45.77
CA PRO A 76 0.86 38.66 45.58
C PRO A 76 0.42 39.73 46.60
N SER A 77 -0.22 40.79 46.12
CA SER A 77 -1.06 41.64 46.96
C SER A 77 -2.03 40.73 47.74
N PRO A 78 -2.20 40.90 49.07
CA PRO A 78 -3.13 40.08 49.85
C PRO A 78 -4.61 40.23 49.46
N ASP A 79 -4.95 41.14 48.54
CA ASP A 79 -6.35 41.52 48.28
C ASP A 79 -6.96 41.01 46.96
N ASP A 80 -6.23 40.29 46.12
CA ASP A 80 -6.84 39.66 44.94
C ASP A 80 -7.19 38.20 45.24
N ALA A 81 -8.40 38.03 45.77
CA ALA A 81 -9.13 36.76 45.74
C ALA A 81 -8.87 36.04 44.41
N GLU A 82 -8.48 34.76 44.48
CA GLU A 82 -8.26 33.84 43.37
C GLU A 82 -9.22 34.13 42.20
N SER A 83 -8.78 34.98 41.25
CA SER A 83 -9.69 35.61 40.29
C SER A 83 -10.49 34.53 39.56
N ASP A 84 -11.81 34.70 39.47
CA ASP A 84 -12.72 33.82 38.72
C ASP A 84 -12.18 33.48 37.32
N TRP A 85 -11.38 34.38 36.75
CA TRP A 85 -10.65 34.20 35.50
C TRP A 85 -9.63 33.06 35.52
N LEU A 86 -8.81 32.93 36.56
CA LEU A 86 -7.81 31.85 36.70
C LEU A 86 -8.49 30.49 36.91
N MET A 87 -9.57 30.45 37.68
CA MET A 87 -10.40 29.24 37.81
C MET A 87 -11.06 28.84 36.49
N ARG A 88 -11.60 29.80 35.73
CA ARG A 88 -12.15 29.57 34.37
C ARG A 88 -11.09 29.07 33.39
N LEU A 89 -9.87 29.62 33.42
CA LEU A 89 -8.76 29.16 32.59
C LEU A 89 -8.35 27.71 32.90
N ARG A 90 -8.31 27.31 34.18
CA ARG A 90 -8.06 25.90 34.58
C ARG A 90 -9.15 24.97 34.03
N GLN A 91 -10.42 25.37 34.06
CA GLN A 91 -11.53 24.60 33.48
C GLN A 91 -11.43 24.48 31.95
N ILE A 92 -11.05 25.55 31.25
CA ILE A 92 -10.84 25.57 29.79
C ILE A 92 -9.66 24.65 29.39
N ARG A 93 -8.61 24.60 30.21
CA ARG A 93 -7.36 23.85 29.97
C ARG A 93 -7.46 22.35 30.26
N ARG A 94 -8.60 21.86 30.76
CA ARG A 94 -8.91 20.40 30.89
C ARG A 94 -7.85 19.61 31.68
N GLY A 95 -7.24 20.21 32.70
CA GLY A 95 -6.21 19.56 33.52
C GLY A 95 -4.80 19.54 32.90
N HIS A 96 -4.58 20.23 31.78
CA HIS A 96 -3.21 20.54 31.33
C HIS A 96 -2.63 21.68 32.16
N ASP A 97 -1.39 21.48 32.65
CA ASP A 97 -0.69 22.51 33.41
C ASP A 97 -0.56 23.80 32.59
N PRO A 98 -0.81 24.97 33.22
CA PRO A 98 -0.60 26.24 32.55
C PRO A 98 0.87 26.34 32.12
N LYS A 99 1.13 26.52 30.82
CA LYS A 99 2.44 27.00 30.40
C LYS A 99 2.60 28.40 30.98
N LEU A 100 3.52 28.56 31.92
CA LEU A 100 3.89 29.87 32.44
C LEU A 100 4.56 30.65 31.29
N THR A 101 3.93 31.73 30.88
CA THR A 101 4.40 32.61 29.79
C THR A 101 4.77 33.97 30.34
N CYS A 102 5.50 34.76 29.55
CA CYS A 102 5.78 36.16 29.89
C CYS A 102 4.49 36.97 30.15
N ASP A 103 4.62 37.94 31.05
CA ASP A 103 3.63 38.87 31.59
C ASP A 103 3.47 40.18 30.78
N GLY A 104 4.24 40.34 29.70
CA GLY A 104 4.20 41.53 28.85
C GLY A 104 2.85 41.74 28.16
N ARG A 105 2.33 42.98 28.20
CA ARG A 105 1.11 43.37 27.47
C ARG A 105 1.39 43.37 25.97
N LEU A 106 0.55 42.68 25.19
CA LEU A 106 0.64 42.72 23.72
C LEU A 106 0.15 44.06 23.17
N ILE A 107 0.88 44.58 22.19
CA ILE A 107 0.59 45.81 21.44
C ILE A 107 0.37 45.42 19.98
N PHE A 108 -0.61 46.06 19.36
CA PHE A 108 -0.82 46.09 17.91
C PHE A 108 -0.19 47.36 17.34
N ASP A 109 0.64 47.25 16.31
CA ASP A 109 1.44 48.36 15.81
C ASP A 109 1.69 48.21 14.29
N TYR A 110 2.21 49.24 13.65
CA TYR A 110 2.52 49.24 12.20
C TYR A 110 4.00 49.49 11.96
N ASP A 111 4.57 48.80 10.97
CA ASP A 111 5.95 49.05 10.58
C ASP A 111 6.08 50.24 9.64
N GLN A 112 7.31 50.57 9.24
CA GLN A 112 7.59 51.69 8.34
C GLN A 112 6.96 51.54 6.94
N ALA A 113 6.57 50.32 6.56
CA ALA A 113 5.87 50.03 5.31
C ALA A 113 4.34 50.03 5.47
N GLY A 114 3.83 50.35 6.67
CA GLY A 114 2.40 50.34 7.00
C GLY A 114 1.82 48.94 7.22
N GLN A 115 2.67 47.93 7.46
CA GLN A 115 2.21 46.56 7.70
C GLN A 115 1.91 46.34 9.19
N ALA A 116 0.69 45.88 9.50
CA ALA A 116 0.26 45.60 10.87
C ALA A 116 0.97 44.37 11.48
N PHE A 117 1.45 44.51 12.72
CA PHE A 117 2.08 43.45 13.50
C PHE A 117 1.69 43.50 14.99
N VAL A 118 1.91 42.39 15.70
CA VAL A 118 1.73 42.30 17.15
C VAL A 118 3.05 41.95 17.83
N ARG A 119 3.35 42.66 18.93
CA ARG A 119 4.53 42.44 19.79
C ARG A 119 4.22 42.63 21.28
N PRO A 120 4.98 42.05 22.22
CA PRO A 120 4.87 42.38 23.63
C PRO A 120 5.52 43.75 23.93
N ARG A 121 4.95 44.49 24.90
CA ARG A 121 5.58 45.64 25.54
C ARG A 121 6.53 45.12 26.62
N LEU A 122 7.84 45.23 26.40
CA LEU A 122 8.86 44.86 27.38
C LEU A 122 9.92 45.93 27.52
N ASP A 123 10.20 46.31 28.77
CA ASP A 123 11.36 47.11 29.15
C ASP A 123 12.59 46.17 29.26
N GLY A 124 13.31 45.96 28.15
CA GLY A 124 14.74 45.62 28.21
C GLY A 124 15.23 44.21 27.85
N LEU A 125 14.42 43.28 27.31
CA LEU A 125 14.93 41.99 26.78
C LEU A 125 14.21 41.59 25.47
N ARG A 126 14.95 40.96 24.55
CA ARG A 126 14.57 40.63 23.15
C ARG A 126 13.10 40.21 22.98
N ASP A 127 12.45 40.79 21.97
CA ASP A 127 11.09 40.47 21.52
C ASP A 127 10.97 38.97 21.21
N HIS A 128 10.29 38.23 22.07
CA HIS A 128 10.07 36.79 21.91
C HIS A 128 8.78 36.47 21.15
N LEU A 129 7.94 37.47 20.87
CA LEU A 129 6.85 37.39 19.91
C LEU A 129 6.88 38.63 19.01
N PHE A 130 7.11 38.43 17.72
CA PHE A 130 6.96 39.48 16.71
C PHE A 130 6.26 38.84 15.51
N THR A 131 5.01 39.22 15.24
CA THR A 131 4.21 38.54 14.22
C THR A 131 3.43 39.50 13.34
N TYR A 132 3.64 39.37 12.02
CA TYR A 132 2.90 40.05 10.97
C TYR A 132 1.60 39.33 10.59
N THR A 133 1.14 38.38 11.41
CA THR A 133 -0.10 37.62 11.15
C THR A 133 -1.30 38.54 10.89
N PRO A 134 -1.53 39.63 11.67
CA PRO A 134 -2.62 40.56 11.39
C PRO A 134 -2.49 41.27 10.03
N GLY A 135 -1.28 41.66 9.62
CA GLY A 135 -1.01 42.33 8.34
C GLY A 135 -1.02 41.43 7.11
N GLY A 136 -1.34 40.14 7.24
CA GLY A 136 -1.38 39.17 6.13
C GLY A 136 -2.63 39.25 5.22
N GLY A 137 -3.50 40.25 5.42
CA GLY A 137 -4.71 40.47 4.60
C GLY A 137 -5.87 39.51 4.86
N LEU A 138 -5.80 38.70 5.92
CA LEU A 138 -6.83 37.71 6.28
C LEU A 138 -7.76 38.16 7.41
N TYR A 139 -7.49 39.32 8.01
CA TYR A 139 -8.15 39.85 9.19
C TYR A 139 -8.57 41.30 8.98
N ASP A 140 -9.53 41.74 9.76
CA ASP A 140 -9.92 43.14 9.86
C ASP A 140 -8.96 43.84 10.80
N THR A 141 -7.99 44.57 10.25
CA THR A 141 -6.92 45.21 11.02
C THR A 141 -7.45 46.36 11.86
N GLU A 142 -8.45 47.09 11.38
CA GLU A 142 -9.09 48.20 12.08
C GLU A 142 -9.86 47.70 13.31
N TYR A 143 -10.61 46.60 13.16
CA TYR A 143 -11.29 45.97 14.29
C TYR A 143 -10.30 45.34 15.29
N LEU A 144 -9.21 44.73 14.82
CA LEU A 144 -8.16 44.17 15.69
C LEU A 144 -7.46 45.26 16.50
N GLU A 145 -7.04 46.35 15.85
CA GLU A 145 -6.41 47.50 16.50
C GLU A 145 -7.31 48.06 17.60
N ALA A 146 -8.59 48.31 17.28
CA ALA A 146 -9.57 48.77 18.25
C ALA A 146 -9.72 47.83 19.47
N LEU A 147 -9.66 46.51 19.26
CA LEU A 147 -9.69 45.52 20.35
C LEU A 147 -8.42 45.53 21.24
N PHE A 148 -7.25 45.85 20.68
CA PHE A 148 -5.99 45.95 21.45
C PHE A 148 -5.88 47.27 22.21
N ASP A 149 -6.38 48.35 21.63
CA ASP A 149 -6.36 49.71 22.22
C ASP A 149 -7.55 49.99 23.13
N GLU A 150 -8.51 49.06 23.20
CA GLU A 150 -9.75 49.20 23.97
C GLU A 150 -10.58 50.42 23.52
N ASP A 151 -10.52 50.75 22.21
CA ASP A 151 -11.33 51.80 21.59
C ASP A 151 -12.81 51.38 21.52
N THR A 152 -13.58 51.83 22.51
CA THR A 152 -14.98 51.45 22.66
C THR A 152 -15.87 51.91 21.51
N ASP A 153 -15.57 53.05 20.88
CA ASP A 153 -16.42 53.62 19.82
C ASP A 153 -16.26 52.83 18.51
N THR A 154 -15.01 52.52 18.14
CA THR A 154 -14.72 51.70 16.97
C THR A 154 -15.19 50.27 17.16
N ILE A 155 -14.91 49.65 18.32
CA ILE A 155 -15.45 48.31 18.65
C ILE A 155 -16.97 48.29 18.50
N ARG A 156 -17.67 49.27 19.07
CA ARG A 156 -19.13 49.34 19.04
C ARG A 156 -19.65 49.46 17.60
N ARG A 157 -19.01 50.26 16.75
CA ARG A 157 -19.40 50.38 15.32
C ARG A 157 -19.34 49.02 14.60
N PHE A 158 -18.25 48.28 14.76
CA PHE A 158 -18.10 46.96 14.14
C PHE A 158 -19.10 45.94 14.70
N GLU A 159 -19.29 45.92 16.02
CA GLU A 159 -20.17 44.96 16.68
C GLU A 159 -21.66 45.23 16.45
N VAL A 160 -22.08 46.49 16.37
CA VAL A 160 -23.46 46.87 16.00
C VAL A 160 -23.74 46.51 14.54
N ALA A 161 -22.81 46.80 13.62
CA ALA A 161 -22.95 46.38 12.22
C ALA A 161 -23.04 44.85 12.09
N ALA A 162 -22.25 44.11 12.88
CA ALA A 162 -22.35 42.65 12.97
C ALA A 162 -23.71 42.19 13.52
N GLN A 163 -24.24 42.89 14.54
CA GLN A 163 -25.54 42.59 15.16
C GLN A 163 -26.70 42.79 14.18
N GLU A 164 -26.70 43.90 13.43
CA GLU A 164 -27.70 44.18 12.39
C GLU A 164 -27.69 43.10 11.30
N ALA A 165 -26.51 42.56 10.99
CA ALA A 165 -26.34 41.43 10.08
C ALA A 165 -26.59 40.05 10.73
N GLY A 166 -27.00 40.00 12.01
CA GLY A 166 -27.41 38.80 12.73
C GLY A 166 -26.27 37.92 13.27
N TYR A 167 -25.07 38.48 13.46
CA TYR A 167 -23.92 37.77 14.02
C TYR A 167 -23.12 38.64 15.03
N GLY A 168 -22.01 38.11 15.55
CA GLY A 168 -21.15 38.85 16.47
C GLY A 168 -21.58 38.79 17.94
N PRO A 169 -20.80 39.41 18.85
CA PRO A 169 -20.91 39.19 20.29
C PRO A 169 -22.10 39.89 20.96
N LEU A 170 -22.75 40.84 20.26
CA LEU A 170 -23.98 41.52 20.70
C LEU A 170 -25.27 40.78 20.29
N THR A 171 -25.18 39.74 19.46
CA THR A 171 -26.35 38.97 19.00
C THR A 171 -26.73 37.90 20.03
N SER A 172 -28.03 37.63 20.18
CA SER A 172 -28.53 36.57 21.05
C SER A 172 -28.02 35.20 20.60
N CYS A 173 -27.56 34.40 21.57
CA CYS A 173 -27.00 33.09 21.27
C CYS A 173 -28.12 32.05 21.09
N THR A 174 -27.90 31.03 20.26
CA THR A 174 -28.81 29.87 20.18
C THR A 174 -28.04 28.55 20.38
N HIS A 175 -26.83 28.63 20.93
CA HIS A 175 -25.92 27.50 21.05
C HIS A 175 -26.35 26.54 22.16
N VAL A 176 -26.64 25.31 21.76
CA VAL A 176 -27.04 24.22 22.65
C VAL A 176 -26.20 22.99 22.31
N THR A 177 -25.77 22.26 23.33
CA THR A 177 -25.07 20.99 23.19
C THR A 177 -25.71 19.92 24.06
N ASN A 178 -25.47 18.66 23.71
CA ASN A 178 -25.92 17.53 24.52
C ASN A 178 -25.25 17.56 25.92
N HIS A 179 -25.94 17.12 26.99
CA HIS A 179 -25.34 17.07 28.34
C HIS A 179 -24.00 16.29 28.40
N THR A 180 -23.77 15.30 27.53
CA THR A 180 -22.47 14.57 27.46
C THR A 180 -21.34 15.40 26.87
N SER A 181 -21.64 16.58 26.30
CA SER A 181 -20.63 17.46 25.73
C SER A 181 -19.61 17.83 26.80
N ILE A 182 -18.33 17.59 26.52
CA ILE A 182 -17.22 18.03 27.38
C ILE A 182 -16.93 19.53 27.25
N ARG A 183 -17.64 20.25 26.39
CA ARG A 183 -17.49 21.71 26.26
C ARG A 183 -18.02 22.39 27.52
N VAL A 184 -17.17 23.24 28.09
CA VAL A 184 -17.49 24.09 29.25
C VAL A 184 -18.03 25.44 28.80
N ASN A 185 -17.53 26.00 27.70
CA ASN A 185 -17.91 27.34 27.22
C ASN A 185 -18.58 27.31 25.83
N CYS A 186 -19.32 28.37 25.51
CA CYS A 186 -19.81 28.63 24.17
C CYS A 186 -18.63 28.74 23.18
N PRO A 187 -18.77 28.28 21.92
CA PRO A 187 -17.81 28.56 20.87
C PRO A 187 -17.87 30.01 20.34
N SER A 188 -18.97 30.71 20.60
CA SER A 188 -19.15 32.12 20.23
C SER A 188 -18.76 33.02 21.39
N GLU A 189 -18.12 34.14 21.07
CA GLU A 189 -17.86 35.22 22.04
C GLU A 189 -19.13 36.04 22.23
N HIS A 190 -19.31 36.58 23.43
CA HIS A 190 -20.46 37.38 23.86
C HIS A 190 -19.96 38.63 24.61
N ARG A 191 -20.75 39.70 24.63
CA ARG A 191 -20.49 40.85 25.52
C ARG A 191 -21.21 40.66 26.85
N ALA A 192 -20.50 40.76 27.97
CA ALA A 192 -21.07 40.80 29.31
C ALA A 192 -21.67 42.19 29.63
N ALA A 193 -22.39 42.30 30.74
CA ALA A 193 -23.07 43.54 31.14
C ALA A 193 -22.10 44.71 31.39
N ASP A 194 -20.85 44.41 31.73
CA ASP A 194 -19.75 45.37 31.89
C ASP A 194 -19.05 45.72 30.56
N GLY A 195 -19.54 45.19 29.43
CA GLY A 195 -18.95 45.38 28.11
C GLY A 195 -17.73 44.51 27.82
N SER A 196 -17.29 43.64 28.73
CA SER A 196 -16.17 42.72 28.49
C SER A 196 -16.57 41.55 27.57
N LEU A 197 -15.58 40.95 26.89
CA LEU A 197 -15.80 39.73 26.10
C LEU A 197 -15.85 38.51 27.02
N ASP A 198 -16.97 37.78 27.00
CA ASP A 198 -17.20 36.53 27.73
C ASP A 198 -17.57 35.38 26.79
N LEU A 199 -17.19 34.18 27.20
CA LEU A 199 -17.42 32.95 26.45
C LEU A 199 -18.66 32.18 26.88
N GLY A 200 -19.43 32.71 27.83
CA GLY A 200 -20.64 32.08 28.34
C GLY A 200 -20.40 30.64 28.82
N THR A 201 -20.12 30.47 30.11
CA THR A 201 -20.04 29.14 30.72
C THR A 201 -21.38 28.41 30.52
N MET A 202 -21.33 27.28 29.82
CA MET A 202 -22.51 26.54 29.39
C MET A 202 -23.29 26.04 30.61
N VAL A 203 -24.55 26.47 30.71
CA VAL A 203 -25.46 26.15 31.80
C VAL A 203 -26.12 24.79 31.54
N ARG A 204 -26.18 23.93 32.55
CA ARG A 204 -26.90 22.64 32.46
C ARG A 204 -28.40 22.86 32.56
N LEU A 205 -29.14 22.30 31.61
CA LEU A 205 -30.58 22.16 31.63
C LEU A 205 -30.90 20.70 32.01
N PRO A 206 -31.22 20.40 33.28
CA PRO A 206 -31.53 19.04 33.71
C PRO A 206 -32.83 18.55 33.06
N CYS A 207 -32.98 17.23 32.96
CA CYS A 207 -34.21 16.61 32.51
C CYS A 207 -34.84 15.85 33.68
N GLU A 208 -36.11 16.14 33.97
CA GLU A 208 -36.89 15.46 35.02
C GLU A 208 -37.75 14.32 34.48
N ALA A 209 -37.78 14.13 33.15
CA ALA A 209 -38.49 13.04 32.53
C ALA A 209 -37.94 11.69 33.01
N THR A 210 -38.80 10.72 33.28
CA THR A 210 -38.38 9.37 33.67
C THR A 210 -39.05 8.35 32.77
N PHE A 211 -38.33 7.28 32.42
CA PHE A 211 -38.85 6.22 31.57
C PHE A 211 -39.02 4.94 32.39
N ARG A 212 -40.21 4.35 32.33
CA ARG A 212 -40.47 3.00 32.83
C ARG A 212 -40.60 2.06 31.63
N CYS A 213 -39.72 1.07 31.58
CA CYS A 213 -39.73 0.04 30.56
C CYS A 213 -40.47 -1.19 31.11
N PHE A 214 -41.54 -1.61 30.44
CA PHE A 214 -42.29 -2.82 30.75
C PHE A 214 -42.00 -3.84 29.66
N GLU A 215 -41.21 -4.83 30.02
CA GLU A 215 -40.83 -5.93 29.14
C GLU A 215 -41.69 -7.16 29.47
N PRO A 216 -42.27 -7.83 28.46
CA PRO A 216 -42.96 -9.10 28.67
C PRO A 216 -42.00 -10.14 29.24
N LEU A 217 -42.49 -10.93 30.22
CA LEU A 217 -41.75 -12.10 30.70
C LEU A 217 -41.51 -13.06 29.55
N GLU A 218 -40.44 -13.84 29.66
CA GLU A 218 -39.89 -14.65 28.56
C GLU A 218 -40.93 -15.58 27.93
N GLU A 219 -41.76 -16.21 28.75
CA GLU A 219 -42.86 -17.09 28.36
C GLU A 219 -43.99 -16.39 27.57
N PHE A 220 -44.14 -15.07 27.68
CA PHE A 220 -45.19 -14.29 27.02
C PHE A 220 -44.72 -13.52 25.78
N ARG A 221 -43.42 -13.53 25.46
CA ARG A 221 -42.85 -12.77 24.34
C ARG A 221 -43.38 -13.21 22.97
N ALA A 222 -43.78 -14.48 22.82
CA ALA A 222 -44.37 -15.00 21.57
C ALA A 222 -45.75 -14.38 21.29
N ALA A 223 -46.54 -14.12 22.33
CA ALA A 223 -47.87 -13.51 22.23
C ALA A 223 -47.81 -11.98 22.23
N CYS A 224 -46.86 -11.38 22.96
CA CYS A 224 -46.62 -9.95 22.98
C CYS A 224 -45.13 -9.66 22.72
N PRO A 225 -44.72 -9.42 21.47
CA PRO A 225 -43.31 -9.12 21.15
C PRO A 225 -42.94 -7.66 21.43
N ARG A 226 -43.84 -6.87 22.04
CA ARG A 226 -43.70 -5.42 22.19
C ARG A 226 -43.32 -5.06 23.62
N VAL A 227 -42.43 -4.08 23.73
CA VAL A 227 -42.07 -3.45 25.00
C VAL A 227 -42.87 -2.16 25.13
N LEU A 228 -43.50 -1.93 26.29
CA LEU A 228 -44.17 -0.67 26.58
C LEU A 228 -43.18 0.25 27.32
N ILE A 229 -42.92 1.42 26.77
CA ILE A 229 -42.09 2.45 27.41
C ILE A 229 -43.01 3.61 27.79
N VAL A 230 -43.13 3.88 29.08
CA VAL A 230 -43.92 5.01 29.61
C VAL A 230 -42.97 6.12 30.02
N CYS A 231 -43.06 7.28 29.37
CA CYS A 231 -42.42 8.50 29.82
C CYS A 231 -43.31 9.20 30.86
N LYS A 232 -42.72 9.64 31.97
CA LYS A 232 -43.38 10.43 33.01
C LYS A 232 -42.67 11.77 33.15
N ASN A 233 -43.44 12.85 33.30
CA ASN A 233 -43.02 14.26 33.32
C ASN A 233 -42.67 14.81 31.93
N VAL A 234 -42.74 16.14 31.80
CA VAL A 234 -42.43 16.88 30.57
C VAL A 234 -40.93 17.17 30.45
N HIS A 235 -40.43 17.35 29.23
CA HIS A 235 -39.04 17.77 29.00
C HIS A 235 -38.93 19.30 29.01
N ALA A 236 -38.10 19.87 29.90
CA ALA A 236 -37.84 21.32 30.00
C ALA A 236 -36.47 21.71 29.42
N HIS A 237 -36.17 21.21 28.22
CA HIS A 237 -34.95 21.51 27.48
C HIS A 237 -35.18 21.29 25.97
N PRO A 238 -34.32 21.81 25.07
CA PRO A 238 -34.44 21.53 23.64
C PRO A 238 -34.18 20.06 23.33
N ILE A 239 -34.72 19.57 22.21
CA ILE A 239 -34.51 18.18 21.77
C ILE A 239 -33.00 17.97 21.49
N PRO A 240 -32.31 17.08 22.22
CA PRO A 240 -30.88 16.86 22.02
C PRO A 240 -30.62 16.18 20.68
N LEU A 241 -29.68 16.72 19.89
CA LEU A 241 -29.25 16.08 18.66
C LEU A 241 -28.55 14.74 18.96
N PRO A 242 -28.85 13.66 18.21
CA PRO A 242 -28.25 12.35 18.43
C PRO A 242 -26.76 12.38 18.06
N THR A 243 -25.90 12.33 19.07
CA THR A 243 -24.44 12.36 18.90
C THR A 243 -23.80 10.98 18.99
N LYS A 244 -24.44 10.02 19.64
CA LYS A 244 -23.93 8.66 19.84
C LYS A 244 -24.56 7.69 18.85
N THR A 245 -23.75 6.78 18.31
CA THR A 245 -24.24 5.67 17.49
C THR A 245 -24.95 4.66 18.39
N PRO A 246 -26.20 4.27 18.08
CA PRO A 246 -26.90 3.22 18.81
C PRO A 246 -26.12 1.90 18.85
N PRO A 247 -26.20 1.09 19.93
CA PRO A 247 -25.46 -0.16 20.05
C PRO A 247 -25.70 -1.17 18.91
N SER A 248 -26.93 -1.23 18.38
CA SER A 248 -27.28 -2.09 17.23
C SER A 248 -26.51 -1.68 15.97
N ILE A 249 -26.56 -0.40 15.60
CA ILE A 249 -25.88 0.15 14.42
C ILE A 249 -24.36 0.07 14.61
N ARG A 250 -23.86 0.32 15.82
CA ARG A 250 -22.43 0.14 16.13
C ARG A 250 -22.01 -1.31 15.88
N ARG A 251 -22.81 -2.30 16.30
CA ARG A 251 -22.53 -3.72 16.04
C ARG A 251 -22.51 -4.01 14.55
N GLU A 252 -23.50 -3.54 13.79
CA GLU A 252 -23.55 -3.68 12.33
C GLU A 252 -22.27 -3.14 11.65
N VAL A 253 -21.79 -1.96 12.05
CA VAL A 253 -20.54 -1.38 11.51
C VAL A 253 -19.31 -2.20 11.89
N MET A 254 -19.25 -2.72 13.12
CA MET A 254 -18.15 -3.58 13.57
C MET A 254 -18.12 -4.89 12.80
N ASP A 255 -19.27 -5.55 12.65
CA ASP A 255 -19.39 -6.80 11.90
C ASP A 255 -19.00 -6.60 10.44
N LEU A 256 -19.41 -5.47 9.83
CA LEU A 256 -18.99 -5.08 8.49
C LEU A 256 -17.46 -4.94 8.39
N LEU A 257 -16.79 -4.32 9.36
CA LEU A 257 -15.32 -4.25 9.38
C LEU A 257 -14.67 -5.64 9.40
N LEU A 258 -15.25 -6.61 10.10
CA LEU A 258 -14.72 -7.99 10.14
C LEU A 258 -14.82 -8.72 8.81
N THR A 259 -15.75 -8.33 7.95
CA THR A 259 -15.84 -8.89 6.60
C THR A 259 -14.74 -8.40 5.65
N ILE A 260 -14.07 -7.29 5.98
CA ILE A 260 -13.01 -6.64 5.19
C ILE A 260 -11.65 -7.29 5.51
N LYS A 261 -11.59 -8.62 5.42
CA LYS A 261 -10.50 -9.50 5.89
C LYS A 261 -9.07 -8.96 5.67
N GLN A 262 -8.54 -9.11 4.45
CA GLN A 262 -7.14 -8.80 4.10
C GLN A 262 -6.82 -7.30 4.13
N ASP A 263 -7.85 -6.45 4.07
CA ASP A 263 -7.73 -4.99 4.06
C ASP A 263 -7.83 -4.38 5.45
N LEU A 264 -8.33 -5.14 6.45
CA LEU A 264 -8.50 -4.70 7.82
C LEU A 264 -7.24 -4.10 8.46
N PRO A 265 -6.01 -4.64 8.26
CA PRO A 265 -4.80 -4.05 8.84
C PRO A 265 -4.56 -2.58 8.42
N ASP A 266 -4.98 -2.23 7.20
CA ASP A 266 -4.72 -0.93 6.58
C ASP A 266 -5.99 -0.11 6.35
N ILE A 267 -7.11 -0.53 6.95
CA ILE A 267 -8.38 0.16 6.78
C ILE A 267 -8.32 1.51 7.49
N THR A 268 -8.75 2.55 6.79
CA THR A 268 -8.88 3.91 7.32
C THR A 268 -10.32 4.37 7.11
N PRO A 269 -10.80 5.41 7.81
CA PRO A 269 -12.17 5.90 7.60
C PRO A 269 -12.48 6.18 6.12
N ARG A 270 -11.52 6.76 5.38
CA ARG A 270 -11.67 7.02 3.94
C ARG A 270 -11.73 5.73 3.12
N ARG A 271 -10.88 4.74 3.40
CA ARG A 271 -10.89 3.45 2.68
C ARG A 271 -12.15 2.65 2.99
N PHE A 272 -12.57 2.61 4.26
CA PHE A 272 -13.79 1.95 4.71
C PHE A 272 -15.05 2.49 4.00
N LEU A 273 -15.20 3.81 3.92
CA LEU A 273 -16.33 4.46 3.22
C LEU A 273 -16.38 4.15 1.73
N ARG A 274 -15.22 3.91 1.08
CA ARG A 274 -15.13 3.63 -0.36
C ARG A 274 -15.07 2.14 -0.69
N HIS A 275 -14.94 1.29 0.32
CA HIS A 275 -14.73 -0.14 0.15
C HIS A 275 -15.94 -0.80 -0.52
N SER A 276 -15.70 -1.69 -1.48
CA SER A 276 -16.77 -2.37 -2.23
C SER A 276 -17.74 -3.09 -1.30
N VAL A 277 -17.22 -3.82 -0.31
CA VAL A 277 -18.04 -4.52 0.70
C VAL A 277 -18.93 -3.55 1.48
N THR A 278 -18.42 -2.38 1.86
CA THR A 278 -19.21 -1.35 2.53
C THR A 278 -20.31 -0.81 1.63
N ARG A 279 -20.00 -0.51 0.36
CA ARG A 279 -20.99 -0.01 -0.60
C ARG A 279 -22.08 -1.04 -0.88
N THR A 280 -21.71 -2.29 -1.08
CA THR A 280 -22.66 -3.39 -1.30
C THR A 280 -23.57 -3.59 -0.08
N TYR A 281 -23.01 -3.58 1.13
CA TYR A 281 -23.79 -3.66 2.36
C TYR A 281 -24.75 -2.46 2.52
N LEU A 282 -24.31 -1.24 2.21
CA LEU A 282 -25.16 -0.06 2.31
C LEU A 282 -26.29 -0.07 1.28
N ASN A 283 -26.01 -0.46 0.04
CA ASN A 283 -27.01 -0.60 -1.03
C ASN A 283 -28.08 -1.65 -0.66
N SER A 284 -27.68 -2.77 -0.06
CA SER A 284 -28.64 -3.79 0.36
C SER A 284 -29.43 -3.38 1.61
N ARG A 285 -28.79 -2.65 2.53
CA ARG A 285 -29.43 -2.19 3.77
C ARG A 285 -30.37 -1.01 3.57
N LEU A 286 -30.08 -0.13 2.59
CA LEU A 286 -30.80 1.11 2.30
C LEU A 286 -31.17 1.20 0.80
N PRO A 287 -32.04 0.30 0.29
CA PRO A 287 -32.30 0.18 -1.15
C PRO A 287 -33.05 1.38 -1.75
N THR A 288 -33.70 2.20 -0.91
CA THR A 288 -34.47 3.37 -1.34
C THR A 288 -33.63 4.64 -1.49
N ILE A 289 -32.35 4.61 -1.10
CA ILE A 289 -31.45 5.77 -1.16
C ILE A 289 -30.48 5.55 -2.31
N GLU A 290 -30.39 6.51 -3.21
CA GLU A 290 -29.40 6.48 -4.29
C GLU A 290 -28.00 6.78 -3.72
N ASN A 291 -27.04 5.87 -3.93
CA ASN A 291 -25.67 5.97 -3.40
C ASN A 291 -25.58 6.17 -1.86
N PRO A 292 -26.13 5.24 -1.06
CA PRO A 292 -26.15 5.35 0.40
C PRO A 292 -24.75 5.41 1.00
N CYS A 293 -24.62 6.16 2.09
CA CYS A 293 -23.42 6.31 2.89
C CYS A 293 -23.65 5.94 4.36
N LEU A 294 -22.59 5.81 5.15
CA LEU A 294 -22.72 5.43 6.56
C LEU A 294 -23.56 6.43 7.38
N SER A 295 -23.58 7.72 7.02
CA SER A 295 -24.43 8.69 7.73
C SER A 295 -25.92 8.49 7.48
N ASP A 296 -26.31 7.80 6.41
CA ASP A 296 -27.71 7.44 6.14
C ASP A 296 -28.18 6.29 7.04
N LEU A 297 -27.27 5.46 7.55
CA LEU A 297 -27.59 4.51 8.64
C LEU A 297 -27.83 5.28 9.94
N HIS A 298 -26.94 6.23 10.26
CA HIS A 298 -27.09 7.10 11.42
C HIS A 298 -26.19 8.33 11.34
N ILE A 299 -26.72 9.51 11.68
CA ILE A 299 -26.02 10.81 11.57
C ILE A 299 -24.69 10.86 12.34
N SER A 300 -24.54 10.12 13.45
CA SER A 300 -23.27 10.05 14.21
C SER A 300 -22.11 9.46 13.41
N LEU A 301 -22.39 8.70 12.35
CA LEU A 301 -21.39 8.10 11.46
C LEU A 301 -20.90 9.10 10.39
N ALA A 302 -21.47 10.30 10.31
CA ALA A 302 -20.85 11.41 9.56
C ALA A 302 -19.52 11.84 10.20
N ASN A 303 -19.32 11.58 11.50
CA ASN A 303 -18.09 11.90 12.20
C ASN A 303 -17.01 10.84 11.91
N ARG A 304 -15.99 11.24 11.13
CA ARG A 304 -14.86 10.37 10.78
C ARG A 304 -14.06 9.89 11.99
N GLU A 305 -14.03 10.64 13.09
CA GLU A 305 -13.35 10.21 14.32
C GLU A 305 -14.10 9.07 15.02
N HIS A 306 -15.43 9.02 14.92
CA HIS A 306 -16.20 7.88 15.43
C HIS A 306 -15.93 6.62 14.60
N ILE A 307 -15.91 6.75 13.27
CA ILE A 307 -15.54 5.64 12.37
C ILE A 307 -14.12 5.17 12.70
N LYS A 308 -13.19 6.10 12.87
CA LYS A 308 -11.80 5.81 13.24
C LYS A 308 -11.72 5.05 14.57
N ALA A 309 -12.45 5.49 15.60
CA ALA A 309 -12.50 4.81 16.88
C ALA A 309 -13.01 3.36 16.74
N TYR A 310 -14.01 3.11 15.88
CA TYR A 310 -14.49 1.76 15.62
C TYR A 310 -13.47 0.89 14.89
N ILE A 311 -12.85 1.44 13.85
CA ILE A 311 -11.75 0.79 13.13
C ILE A 311 -10.62 0.42 14.10
N THR A 312 -10.15 1.37 14.90
CA THR A 312 -9.08 1.14 15.87
C THR A 312 -9.48 0.07 16.89
N GLN A 313 -10.73 0.08 17.37
CA GLN A 313 -11.21 -0.95 18.28
C GLN A 313 -11.14 -2.35 17.66
N VAL A 314 -11.56 -2.51 16.40
CA VAL A 314 -11.48 -3.79 15.69
C VAL A 314 -10.03 -4.19 15.43
N GLN A 315 -9.22 -3.25 14.92
CA GLN A 315 -7.80 -3.50 14.65
C GLN A 315 -7.03 -3.88 15.91
N SER A 316 -7.25 -3.21 17.04
CA SER A 316 -6.59 -3.57 18.31
C SER A 316 -7.05 -4.93 18.84
N LYS A 317 -8.27 -5.37 18.52
CA LYS A 317 -8.76 -6.70 18.89
C LYS A 317 -8.12 -7.80 18.04
N TYR A 318 -7.98 -7.59 16.73
CA TYR A 318 -7.43 -8.59 15.79
C TYR A 318 -5.90 -8.54 15.69
N PHE A 319 -5.31 -7.37 15.92
CA PHE A 319 -3.88 -7.11 15.86
C PHE A 319 -3.41 -6.45 17.17
N PRO A 320 -3.46 -7.16 18.32
CA PRO A 320 -3.12 -6.60 19.63
C PRO A 320 -1.67 -6.09 19.72
N PHE A 321 -0.78 -6.62 18.88
CA PHE A 321 0.63 -6.20 18.77
C PHE A 321 0.89 -5.16 17.67
N GLY A 322 -0.18 -4.56 17.13
CA GLY A 322 -0.13 -3.61 16.03
C GLY A 322 0.08 -4.28 14.67
N THR A 323 0.31 -3.47 13.62
CA THR A 323 0.40 -3.93 12.22
C THR A 323 1.81 -3.77 11.61
N GLY A 324 2.81 -3.49 12.47
CA GLY A 324 4.24 -3.43 12.13
C GLY A 324 5.00 -4.72 12.47
N TRP A 325 6.31 -4.63 12.70
CA TRP A 325 7.18 -5.80 12.96
C TRP A 325 6.68 -6.71 14.10
N LYS A 326 6.35 -6.14 15.27
CA LYS A 326 5.82 -6.92 16.42
C LYS A 326 4.53 -7.67 16.08
N GLY A 327 3.63 -7.04 15.31
CA GLY A 327 2.42 -7.67 14.79
C GLY A 327 2.73 -8.85 13.88
N LEU A 328 3.71 -8.70 12.99
CA LEU A 328 4.13 -9.78 12.11
C LEU A 328 4.83 -10.92 12.87
N CYS A 329 5.63 -10.63 13.90
CA CYS A 329 6.21 -11.65 14.77
C CYS A 329 5.13 -12.48 15.46
N HIS A 330 4.07 -11.83 15.97
CA HIS A 330 2.94 -12.53 16.54
C HIS A 330 2.24 -13.44 15.51
N LEU A 331 1.98 -12.92 14.31
CA LEU A 331 1.37 -13.70 13.22
C LEU A 331 2.23 -14.90 12.80
N LYS A 332 3.56 -14.73 12.74
CA LYS A 332 4.48 -15.82 12.46
C LYS A 332 4.44 -16.88 13.58
N ASN A 333 4.50 -16.46 14.84
CA ASN A 333 4.40 -17.40 15.97
C ASN A 333 3.06 -18.15 15.97
N GLU A 334 1.95 -17.46 15.65
CA GLU A 334 0.65 -18.11 15.51
C GLU A 334 0.67 -19.14 14.36
N GLN A 335 1.18 -18.77 13.18
CA GLN A 335 1.34 -19.69 12.05
C GLN A 335 2.16 -20.91 12.44
N ASP A 336 3.33 -20.72 13.05
CA ASP A 336 4.27 -21.79 13.37
C ASP A 336 3.70 -22.75 14.43
N ASN A 337 2.86 -22.27 15.35
CA ASN A 337 2.25 -23.09 16.41
C ASN A 337 0.92 -23.74 16.02
N THR A 338 0.16 -23.14 15.10
CA THR A 338 -1.23 -23.57 14.80
C THR A 338 -1.39 -24.22 13.43
N LYS A 339 -0.46 -23.98 12.50
CA LYS A 339 -0.56 -24.47 11.13
C LYS A 339 0.54 -25.47 10.83
N PRO A 340 0.25 -26.52 10.05
CA PRO A 340 1.29 -27.43 9.61
C PRO A 340 2.22 -26.75 8.59
N PRO A 341 3.47 -27.22 8.42
CA PRO A 341 4.49 -26.57 7.58
C PRO A 341 4.03 -26.30 6.14
N GLU A 342 3.20 -27.16 5.56
CA GLU A 342 2.65 -27.01 4.22
C GLU A 342 1.70 -25.81 4.04
N ALA A 343 1.17 -25.28 5.15
CA ALA A 343 0.30 -24.10 5.18
C ALA A 343 1.05 -22.82 5.56
N HIS A 344 2.37 -22.88 5.77
CA HIS A 344 3.18 -21.73 6.11
C HIS A 344 3.40 -20.85 4.88
N TYR A 345 3.04 -19.58 4.99
CA TYR A 345 3.31 -18.58 3.95
C TYR A 345 4.54 -17.74 4.30
N ILE A 346 4.70 -17.33 5.57
CA ILE A 346 5.92 -16.68 6.05
C ILE A 346 6.94 -17.78 6.34
N ARG A 347 7.88 -17.99 5.42
CA ARG A 347 8.84 -19.11 5.45
C ARG A 347 10.13 -18.77 6.21
N TYR A 348 10.51 -17.49 6.21
CA TYR A 348 11.68 -17.03 6.95
C TYR A 348 11.45 -15.61 7.44
N MET A 349 11.93 -15.31 8.65
CA MET A 349 11.89 -13.98 9.22
C MET A 349 13.06 -13.78 10.19
N ALA A 350 13.84 -12.71 10.02
CA ALA A 350 15.02 -12.46 10.85
C ALA A 350 15.32 -10.97 11.05
N GLU A 351 15.90 -10.65 12.20
CA GLU A 351 16.61 -9.41 12.52
C GLU A 351 18.10 -9.72 12.65
N ILE A 352 18.92 -9.07 11.82
CA ILE A 352 20.36 -9.32 11.73
C ILE A 352 21.11 -8.01 11.98
N PRO A 353 22.04 -7.95 12.94
CA PRO A 353 22.84 -6.74 13.18
C PRO A 353 23.64 -6.32 11.95
N LEU A 354 23.59 -5.04 11.59
CA LEU A 354 24.32 -4.50 10.42
C LEU A 354 25.84 -4.52 10.60
N ASN A 355 26.33 -4.40 11.84
CA ASN A 355 27.76 -4.31 12.16
C ASN A 355 28.57 -5.57 11.78
N GLY A 356 27.92 -6.71 11.53
CA GLY A 356 28.57 -7.94 11.09
C GLY A 356 28.43 -8.23 9.59
N LEU A 357 27.76 -7.36 8.82
CA LEU A 357 27.54 -7.57 7.39
C LEU A 357 28.65 -6.93 6.55
N PRO A 358 29.15 -7.61 5.50
CA PRO A 358 30.10 -7.01 4.59
C PRO A 358 29.44 -5.84 3.86
N VAL A 359 30.19 -4.74 3.73
CA VAL A 359 29.83 -3.58 2.92
C VAL A 359 30.64 -3.62 1.65
N TYR A 360 29.98 -3.36 0.53
CA TYR A 360 30.61 -3.41 -0.79
C TYR A 360 30.63 -2.03 -1.44
N ASP A 361 31.66 -1.76 -2.26
CA ASP A 361 31.83 -0.48 -2.97
C ASP A 361 30.65 -0.11 -3.89
N ASP A 362 29.90 -1.12 -4.32
CA ASP A 362 28.76 -0.99 -5.23
C ASP A 362 27.42 -0.77 -4.48
N ASP A 363 27.43 -0.82 -3.14
CA ASP A 363 26.25 -0.54 -2.34
C ASP A 363 25.94 0.97 -2.38
N GLU A 364 24.68 1.33 -2.65
CA GLU A 364 24.30 2.74 -2.61
C GLU A 364 24.38 3.27 -1.17
N PRO A 365 24.89 4.50 -0.95
CA PRO A 365 24.98 5.08 0.38
C PRO A 365 23.57 5.24 0.97
N GLU A 366 23.29 4.48 2.03
CA GLU A 366 21.98 4.49 2.67
C GLU A 366 21.72 5.85 3.33
N PRO A 367 20.48 6.39 3.24
CA PRO A 367 20.13 7.62 3.93
C PRO A 367 20.35 7.42 5.43
N PRO A 368 20.98 8.38 6.13
CA PRO A 368 21.32 8.24 7.54
C PRO A 368 20.04 8.26 8.37
N ASN A 369 19.47 7.09 8.66
CA ASN A 369 18.57 6.93 9.78
C ASN A 369 19.34 6.20 10.90
N PRO A 370 20.01 6.93 11.81
CA PRO A 370 20.90 6.36 12.83
C PRO A 370 20.20 5.43 13.83
N SER A 371 18.87 5.32 13.74
CA SER A 371 18.05 4.44 14.59
C SER A 371 17.94 2.99 14.10
N ASP A 372 18.14 2.71 12.81
CA ASP A 372 17.90 1.36 12.26
C ASP A 372 19.22 0.59 12.10
N LYS A 373 19.60 -0.13 13.16
CA LYS A 373 20.86 -0.92 13.23
C LYS A 373 20.70 -2.38 12.79
N MET A 374 19.52 -2.75 12.29
CA MET A 374 19.16 -4.13 11.97
C MET A 374 18.73 -4.27 10.52
N LEU A 375 19.26 -5.28 9.83
CA LEU A 375 18.69 -5.83 8.62
C LEU A 375 17.48 -6.69 9.01
N ARG A 376 16.33 -6.39 8.40
CA ARG A 376 15.10 -7.18 8.53
C ARG A 376 14.79 -7.83 7.20
N ILE A 377 14.66 -9.15 7.21
CA ILE A 377 14.27 -9.95 6.06
C ILE A 377 13.03 -10.76 6.42
N ILE A 378 12.05 -10.75 5.54
CA ILE A 378 10.89 -11.63 5.57
C ILE A 378 10.78 -12.30 4.19
N ILE A 379 10.76 -13.62 4.15
CA ILE A 379 10.56 -14.38 2.91
C ILE A 379 9.20 -15.07 2.97
N CYS A 380 8.38 -14.76 1.97
CA CYS A 380 7.02 -15.23 1.82
C CYS A 380 6.87 -16.02 0.52
N MET A 381 6.48 -17.29 0.64
CA MET A 381 6.11 -18.13 -0.49
C MET A 381 5.31 -19.34 -0.01
N THR A 382 4.44 -19.88 -0.87
CA THR A 382 3.81 -21.18 -0.59
C THR A 382 4.75 -22.32 -0.95
N PRO A 383 4.61 -23.53 -0.35
CA PRO A 383 5.39 -24.69 -0.77
C PRO A 383 5.17 -25.06 -2.25
N GLU A 384 3.97 -24.79 -2.79
CA GLU A 384 3.69 -24.98 -4.21
C GLU A 384 4.48 -23.99 -5.08
N SER A 385 4.56 -22.72 -4.69
CA SER A 385 5.40 -21.73 -5.38
C SER A 385 6.89 -22.11 -5.32
N SER A 386 7.33 -22.66 -4.19
CA SER A 386 8.70 -23.15 -3.99
C SER A 386 9.05 -24.31 -4.94
N ARG A 387 8.16 -25.30 -5.08
CA ARG A 387 8.30 -26.38 -6.09
C ARG A 387 8.33 -25.84 -7.52
N ARG A 388 7.52 -24.83 -7.83
CA ARG A 388 7.52 -24.18 -9.15
C ARG A 388 8.79 -23.41 -9.41
N LEU A 389 9.33 -22.72 -8.41
CA LEU A 389 10.63 -22.06 -8.49
C LEU A 389 11.74 -23.07 -8.82
N ALA A 390 11.71 -24.26 -8.22
CA ALA A 390 12.66 -25.33 -8.51
C ALA A 390 12.59 -25.85 -9.95
N ALA A 391 11.40 -25.83 -10.56
CA ALA A 391 11.19 -26.24 -11.94
C ALA A 391 11.38 -25.10 -12.96
N ALA A 392 11.54 -23.85 -12.50
CA ALA A 392 11.61 -22.69 -13.37
C ALA A 392 12.98 -22.59 -14.07
N GLN A 393 12.94 -22.32 -15.38
CA GLN A 393 14.14 -22.15 -16.20
C GLN A 393 14.46 -20.69 -16.49
N TYR A 394 13.46 -19.81 -16.50
CA TYR A 394 13.61 -18.38 -16.77
C TYR A 394 12.96 -17.61 -15.62
N LEU A 395 13.78 -16.83 -14.93
CA LEU A 395 13.36 -16.06 -13.76
C LEU A 395 13.47 -14.56 -14.05
N GLN A 396 12.59 -13.80 -13.40
CA GLN A 396 12.60 -12.36 -13.39
C GLN A 396 12.57 -11.88 -11.94
N SER A 397 13.22 -10.75 -11.66
CA SER A 397 13.10 -10.08 -10.37
C SER A 397 13.01 -8.56 -10.49
N ASP A 398 12.26 -7.94 -9.58
CA ASP A 398 12.04 -6.50 -9.50
C ASP A 398 11.67 -6.09 -8.06
N ILE A 399 11.81 -4.80 -7.72
CA ILE A 399 11.55 -4.25 -6.39
C ILE A 399 10.46 -3.18 -6.44
N ALA A 400 9.41 -3.39 -5.63
CA ALA A 400 8.40 -2.37 -5.35
C ALA A 400 8.77 -1.53 -4.11
N PHE A 401 8.98 -0.23 -4.32
CA PHE A 401 9.35 0.74 -3.27
C PHE A 401 8.16 1.33 -2.50
N LYS A 402 6.96 1.33 -3.09
CA LYS A 402 5.81 2.09 -2.57
C LYS A 402 4.76 1.22 -1.88
N ARG A 403 4.95 -0.10 -1.86
CA ARG A 403 3.88 -1.00 -1.42
C ARG A 403 3.80 -1.10 0.09
N VAL A 404 4.93 -1.26 0.78
CA VAL A 404 4.99 -1.37 2.25
C VAL A 404 5.84 -0.25 2.83
N SER A 405 5.30 0.49 3.79
CA SER A 405 6.04 1.59 4.41
C SER A 405 7.24 1.07 5.21
N GLY A 406 8.44 1.55 4.87
CA GLY A 406 9.69 1.18 5.54
C GLY A 406 10.32 -0.14 5.09
N PHE A 407 9.73 -0.82 4.10
CA PHE A 407 10.26 -2.04 3.50
C PHE A 407 10.20 -1.96 1.98
N LEU A 408 11.10 -2.67 1.36
CA LEU A 408 11.16 -2.91 -0.07
C LEU A 408 10.60 -4.30 -0.31
N GLU A 409 9.70 -4.43 -1.27
CA GLU A 409 9.21 -5.74 -1.68
C GLU A 409 9.95 -6.20 -2.93
N PHE A 410 10.87 -7.14 -2.76
CA PHE A 410 11.56 -7.83 -3.82
C PHE A 410 10.75 -9.05 -4.24
N GLU A 411 10.36 -9.11 -5.50
CA GLU A 411 9.56 -10.20 -6.06
C GLU A 411 10.42 -11.04 -7.01
N ILE A 412 10.32 -12.36 -6.89
CA ILE A 412 10.88 -13.32 -7.83
C ILE A 412 9.70 -14.00 -8.51
N GLY A 413 9.65 -13.91 -9.84
CA GLY A 413 8.56 -14.47 -10.62
C GLY A 413 9.03 -14.92 -12.00
N GLY A 414 8.07 -15.38 -12.79
CA GLY A 414 8.32 -15.78 -14.17
C GLY A 414 7.03 -16.18 -14.87
N LEU A 415 7.18 -16.64 -16.10
CA LEU A 415 6.07 -17.12 -16.91
C LEU A 415 5.96 -18.65 -16.80
N ASP A 416 4.81 -19.14 -16.36
CA ASP A 416 4.48 -20.56 -16.50
C ASP A 416 4.15 -20.83 -17.98
N ARG A 417 5.06 -21.51 -18.68
CA ARG A 417 4.95 -21.72 -20.14
C ARG A 417 3.78 -22.62 -20.54
N ASN A 418 3.30 -23.47 -19.64
CA ASN A 418 2.19 -24.38 -19.92
C ASN A 418 0.86 -23.64 -19.99
N THR A 419 0.71 -22.60 -19.16
CA THR A 419 -0.53 -21.80 -19.07
C THR A 419 -0.39 -20.39 -19.63
N ASN A 420 0.83 -19.95 -19.94
CA ASN A 420 1.17 -18.59 -20.33
C ASN A 420 0.74 -17.54 -19.28
N ILE A 421 0.89 -17.87 -18.00
CA ILE A 421 0.49 -17.01 -16.88
C ILE A 421 1.72 -16.56 -16.10
N ALA A 422 1.78 -15.27 -15.78
CA ALA A 422 2.77 -14.73 -14.87
C ALA A 422 2.51 -15.24 -13.45
N VAL A 423 3.54 -15.84 -12.83
CA VAL A 423 3.44 -16.45 -11.50
C VAL A 423 4.47 -15.81 -10.56
N PRO A 424 4.05 -15.26 -9.41
CA PRO A 424 4.96 -14.91 -8.33
C PRO A 424 5.42 -16.19 -7.63
N TYR A 425 6.73 -16.45 -7.62
CA TYR A 425 7.32 -17.59 -6.93
C TYR A 425 7.65 -17.25 -5.47
N CYS A 426 8.16 -16.04 -5.24
CA CYS A 426 8.61 -15.61 -3.92
C CYS A 426 8.45 -14.10 -3.77
N ARG A 427 8.02 -13.66 -2.58
CA ARG A 427 8.02 -12.26 -2.15
C ARG A 427 8.93 -12.09 -0.96
N VAL A 428 9.76 -11.07 -1.00
CA VAL A 428 10.70 -10.77 0.06
C VAL A 428 10.51 -9.34 0.51
N PHE A 429 10.23 -9.14 1.79
CA PHE A 429 10.24 -7.81 2.39
C PHE A 429 11.58 -7.59 3.07
N VAL A 430 12.34 -6.62 2.57
CA VAL A 430 13.68 -6.28 3.07
C VAL A 430 13.79 -4.78 3.30
N ASN A 431 14.43 -4.35 4.39
CA ASN A 431 14.57 -2.92 4.70
C ASN A 431 15.86 -2.31 4.14
N ARG A 432 16.66 -3.05 3.36
CA ARG A 432 17.97 -2.68 2.81
C ARG A 432 18.18 -3.25 1.41
N GLN A 433 18.94 -2.55 0.57
CA GLN A 433 19.25 -2.99 -0.80
C GLN A 433 20.68 -3.48 -1.02
N SER A 434 21.49 -3.58 0.04
CA SER A 434 22.89 -3.98 -0.07
C SER A 434 23.05 -5.37 -0.70
N ALA A 435 24.22 -5.62 -1.28
CA ALA A 435 24.58 -6.91 -1.84
C ALA A 435 24.58 -8.03 -0.79
N ALA A 436 25.01 -7.71 0.45
CA ALA A 436 24.95 -8.65 1.56
C ALA A 436 23.52 -9.07 1.90
N ALA A 437 22.57 -8.13 1.92
CA ALA A 437 21.17 -8.41 2.19
C ALA A 437 20.58 -9.34 1.14
N HIS A 438 20.80 -9.06 -0.15
CA HIS A 438 20.30 -9.90 -1.24
C HIS A 438 20.98 -11.28 -1.30
N ALA A 439 22.29 -11.38 -1.02
CA ALA A 439 22.96 -12.68 -0.93
C ALA A 439 22.33 -13.57 0.16
N LEU A 440 21.99 -13.01 1.32
CA LEU A 440 21.26 -13.73 2.37
C LEU A 440 19.86 -14.13 1.93
N VAL A 441 19.15 -13.26 1.21
CA VAL A 441 17.84 -13.56 0.65
C VAL A 441 17.91 -14.76 -0.29
N PHE A 442 18.83 -14.77 -1.27
CA PHE A 442 18.97 -15.88 -2.22
C PHE A 442 19.34 -17.20 -1.52
N ALA A 443 20.28 -17.15 -0.57
CA ALA A 443 20.66 -18.33 0.22
C ALA A 443 19.47 -18.92 1.00
N LYS A 444 18.64 -18.06 1.60
CA LYS A 444 17.45 -18.51 2.34
C LYS A 444 16.32 -18.99 1.44
N VAL A 445 16.13 -18.38 0.27
CA VAL A 445 15.19 -18.89 -0.74
C VAL A 445 15.58 -20.30 -1.18
N GLU A 446 16.86 -20.53 -1.48
CA GLU A 446 17.35 -21.86 -1.88
C GLU A 446 17.21 -22.89 -0.75
N GLN A 447 17.48 -22.50 0.50
CA GLN A 447 17.23 -23.34 1.67
C GLN A 447 15.75 -23.76 1.78
N ILE A 448 14.81 -22.82 1.55
CA ILE A 448 13.37 -23.12 1.57
C ILE A 448 13.01 -24.10 0.45
N VAL A 449 13.56 -23.91 -0.75
CA VAL A 449 13.36 -24.83 -1.88
C VAL A 449 13.89 -26.23 -1.57
N GLN A 450 15.09 -26.33 -1.01
CA GLN A 450 15.68 -27.60 -0.58
C GLN A 450 14.79 -28.34 0.44
N LEU A 451 14.21 -27.60 1.39
CA LEU A 451 13.31 -28.18 2.39
C LEU A 451 12.00 -28.70 1.78
N ASP A 452 11.45 -28.00 0.79
CA ASP A 452 10.16 -28.37 0.17
C ASP A 452 10.28 -29.46 -0.91
N THR A 453 11.43 -29.53 -1.59
CA THR A 453 11.62 -30.40 -2.77
C THR A 453 12.58 -31.56 -2.52
N GLY A 454 13.37 -31.49 -1.44
CA GLY A 454 14.47 -32.42 -1.19
C GLY A 454 15.70 -32.21 -2.07
N ALA A 455 15.71 -31.21 -2.96
CA ALA A 455 16.83 -30.89 -3.83
C ALA A 455 17.12 -29.37 -3.90
N PRO A 456 18.38 -28.96 -4.11
CA PRO A 456 18.72 -27.55 -4.14
C PRO A 456 18.30 -26.96 -5.50
N LEU A 457 18.30 -25.62 -5.59
CA LEU A 457 18.09 -24.98 -6.88
C LEU A 457 19.24 -25.33 -7.82
N LYS A 458 18.89 -25.84 -8.99
CA LYS A 458 19.89 -26.09 -10.04
C LYS A 458 20.06 -24.83 -10.86
N TRP A 459 21.31 -24.41 -10.98
CA TRP A 459 21.76 -23.30 -11.80
C TRP A 459 22.53 -23.87 -13.00
N ARG A 460 22.12 -23.59 -14.23
CA ARG A 460 22.70 -24.25 -15.41
C ARG A 460 24.22 -24.06 -15.48
N HIS A 461 24.71 -22.83 -15.39
CA HIS A 461 26.14 -22.55 -15.55
C HIS A 461 27.02 -23.19 -14.45
N ILE A 462 26.43 -23.65 -13.35
CA ILE A 462 27.13 -24.33 -12.25
C ILE A 462 26.97 -25.85 -12.36
N HIS A 463 25.76 -26.32 -12.61
CA HIS A 463 25.39 -27.74 -12.43
C HIS A 463 25.32 -28.53 -13.74
N ALA A 464 25.22 -27.87 -14.90
CA ALA A 464 25.15 -28.56 -16.16
C ALA A 464 26.46 -29.28 -16.50
N ASN A 465 26.35 -30.34 -17.29
CA ASN A 465 27.50 -31.15 -17.72
C ASN A 465 28.04 -30.75 -19.10
N SER A 466 27.25 -30.05 -19.90
CA SER A 466 27.63 -29.58 -21.23
C SER A 466 26.94 -28.26 -21.58
N LEU A 467 27.34 -27.65 -22.70
CA LEU A 467 26.67 -26.45 -23.19
C LEU A 467 25.23 -26.72 -23.68
N ASP A 468 24.93 -27.94 -24.10
CA ASP A 468 23.59 -28.34 -24.59
C ASP A 468 22.66 -28.80 -23.46
N ASP A 469 23.18 -28.97 -22.24
CA ASP A 469 22.41 -29.32 -21.06
C ASP A 469 21.63 -28.09 -20.56
N HIS A 470 20.30 -28.20 -20.58
CA HIS A 470 19.33 -27.18 -20.18
C HIS A 470 18.75 -27.43 -18.77
N THR A 471 19.50 -28.11 -17.91
CA THR A 471 19.08 -28.38 -16.54
C THR A 471 19.19 -27.13 -15.66
N GLY A 472 18.10 -26.83 -14.95
CA GLY A 472 18.04 -25.76 -13.96
C GLY A 472 17.73 -24.38 -14.56
N ILE A 473 18.02 -23.33 -13.79
CA ILE A 473 17.80 -21.94 -14.18
C ILE A 473 18.80 -21.59 -15.29
N LEU A 474 18.25 -21.22 -16.44
CA LEU A 474 18.98 -20.90 -17.67
C LEU A 474 19.33 -19.41 -17.75
N GLN A 475 18.43 -18.55 -17.25
CA GLN A 475 18.61 -17.10 -17.25
C GLN A 475 17.83 -16.45 -16.10
N TRP A 476 18.40 -15.37 -15.57
CA TRP A 476 17.76 -14.45 -14.64
C TRP A 476 17.71 -13.04 -15.23
N ALA A 477 16.52 -12.49 -15.42
CA ALA A 477 16.33 -11.12 -15.89
C ALA A 477 16.01 -10.18 -14.72
N GLY A 478 16.57 -8.97 -14.74
CA GLY A 478 16.32 -7.98 -13.69
C GLY A 478 16.56 -6.54 -14.14
N ASP A 479 16.35 -5.62 -13.21
CA ASP A 479 16.73 -4.22 -13.38
C ASP A 479 18.25 -4.02 -13.18
N GLN A 480 18.71 -2.77 -13.33
CA GLN A 480 20.11 -2.43 -13.11
C GLN A 480 20.34 -1.92 -11.67
N HIS A 481 19.91 -2.68 -10.66
CA HIS A 481 20.23 -2.40 -9.27
C HIS A 481 21.48 -3.17 -8.82
N ALA A 482 22.55 -2.46 -8.47
CA ALA A 482 23.86 -3.05 -8.20
C ALA A 482 23.84 -4.06 -7.05
N GLY A 483 23.20 -3.72 -5.91
CA GLY A 483 23.11 -4.62 -4.77
C GLY A 483 22.31 -5.91 -5.04
N GLN A 484 21.32 -5.87 -5.94
CA GLN A 484 20.53 -7.06 -6.26
C GLN A 484 21.36 -8.02 -7.11
N ALA A 485 21.92 -7.52 -8.20
CA ALA A 485 22.75 -8.30 -9.11
C ALA A 485 23.99 -8.83 -8.38
N LYS A 486 24.73 -7.99 -7.65
CA LYS A 486 25.89 -8.42 -6.88
C LYS A 486 25.52 -9.45 -5.81
N GLY A 487 24.40 -9.28 -5.12
CA GLY A 487 23.89 -10.26 -4.16
C GLY A 487 23.64 -11.64 -4.78
N LEU A 488 23.06 -11.68 -5.98
CA LEU A 488 22.90 -12.93 -6.74
C LEU A 488 24.27 -13.53 -7.11
N GLY A 489 25.19 -12.70 -7.62
CA GLY A 489 26.55 -13.14 -7.95
C GLY A 489 27.31 -13.72 -6.76
N LEU A 490 27.20 -13.09 -5.58
CA LEU A 490 27.80 -13.57 -4.32
C LEU A 490 27.21 -14.89 -3.86
N HIS A 491 25.89 -15.07 -4.00
CA HIS A 491 25.24 -16.34 -3.72
C HIS A 491 25.75 -17.45 -4.64
N LEU A 492 25.80 -17.21 -5.95
CA LEU A 492 26.32 -18.16 -6.94
C LEU A 492 27.80 -18.51 -6.70
N LYS A 493 28.61 -17.52 -6.31
CA LYS A 493 30.00 -17.72 -5.90
C LYS A 493 30.11 -18.64 -4.69
N SER A 494 29.23 -18.47 -3.71
CA SER A 494 29.21 -19.33 -2.52
C SER A 494 28.85 -20.78 -2.85
N LEU A 495 27.91 -21.00 -3.79
CA LEU A 495 27.57 -22.34 -4.29
C LEU A 495 28.75 -22.97 -5.04
N ALA A 496 29.39 -22.20 -5.93
CA ALA A 496 30.54 -22.65 -6.68
C ALA A 496 31.74 -23.01 -5.78
N ALA A 497 31.94 -22.28 -4.69
CA ALA A 497 32.98 -22.57 -3.70
C ALA A 497 32.73 -23.87 -2.92
N ALA A 498 31.47 -24.30 -2.79
CA ALA A 498 31.10 -25.56 -2.14
C ALA A 498 31.23 -26.78 -3.06
N LEU A 499 31.42 -26.58 -4.37
CA LEU A 499 31.59 -27.67 -5.32
C LEU A 499 33.02 -28.23 -5.32
N PRO A 500 33.22 -29.47 -5.79
CA PRO A 500 34.55 -30.04 -5.94
C PRO A 500 35.45 -29.17 -6.83
N GLN A 501 36.73 -29.02 -6.43
CA GLN A 501 37.68 -28.14 -7.12
C GLN A 501 37.93 -28.51 -8.59
N TRP A 502 37.68 -29.76 -8.98
CA TRP A 502 37.80 -30.22 -10.37
C TRP A 502 36.66 -29.75 -11.28
N LYS A 503 35.57 -29.19 -10.74
CA LYS A 503 34.47 -28.68 -11.55
C LYS A 503 34.88 -27.35 -12.19
N CYS A 504 35.19 -27.40 -13.48
CA CYS A 504 35.54 -26.23 -14.28
C CYS A 504 34.31 -25.57 -14.90
N ASP A 505 34.49 -24.31 -15.31
CA ASP A 505 33.51 -23.57 -16.06
C ASP A 505 33.28 -24.16 -17.47
N LEU A 506 32.05 -24.09 -17.95
CA LEU A 506 31.68 -24.65 -19.27
C LEU A 506 32.20 -23.81 -20.44
N HIS A 507 32.43 -22.51 -20.24
CA HIS A 507 32.87 -21.59 -21.29
C HIS A 507 34.38 -21.35 -21.23
N GLU A 508 34.97 -21.46 -20.04
CA GLU A 508 36.40 -21.35 -19.79
C GLU A 508 36.90 -22.62 -19.08
N PRO A 509 37.11 -23.75 -19.79
CA PRO A 509 37.39 -25.07 -19.17
C PRO A 509 38.65 -25.14 -18.31
N GLU A 510 39.58 -24.20 -18.51
CA GLU A 510 40.81 -24.08 -17.72
C GLU A 510 40.59 -23.41 -16.36
N ARG A 511 39.44 -22.76 -16.16
CA ARG A 511 39.11 -22.04 -14.92
C ARG A 511 38.17 -22.88 -14.06
N PRO A 512 38.57 -23.21 -12.81
CA PRO A 512 37.67 -23.80 -11.82
C PRO A 512 36.48 -22.87 -11.54
N LEU A 513 35.27 -23.41 -11.37
CA LEU A 513 34.09 -22.60 -11.02
C LEU A 513 34.30 -21.80 -9.73
N SER A 514 35.00 -22.37 -8.75
CA SER A 514 35.33 -21.72 -7.48
C SER A 514 36.28 -20.51 -7.61
N SER A 515 36.96 -20.37 -8.74
CA SER A 515 37.84 -19.22 -9.05
C SER A 515 37.10 -18.02 -9.66
N LEU A 516 35.84 -18.21 -10.06
CA LEU A 516 35.05 -17.16 -10.68
C LEU A 516 34.66 -16.07 -9.67
N SER A 517 34.70 -14.81 -10.11
CA SER A 517 34.17 -13.70 -9.33
C SER A 517 32.63 -13.70 -9.33
N GLU A 518 32.02 -12.96 -8.42
CA GLU A 518 30.57 -12.73 -8.40
C GLU A 518 30.04 -12.16 -9.73
N TYR A 519 30.84 -11.34 -10.41
CA TYR A 519 30.50 -10.77 -11.72
C TYR A 519 30.69 -11.77 -12.86
N ASP A 520 31.67 -12.67 -12.77
CA ASP A 520 31.84 -13.76 -13.74
C ASP A 520 30.63 -14.69 -13.73
N HIS A 521 30.06 -14.99 -12.55
CA HIS A 521 28.80 -15.74 -12.47
C HIS A 521 27.64 -15.00 -13.12
N LEU A 522 27.50 -13.69 -12.88
CA LEU A 522 26.45 -12.88 -13.51
C LEU A 522 26.55 -12.89 -15.04
N ARG A 523 27.76 -12.85 -15.62
CA ARG A 523 27.96 -12.93 -17.08
C ARG A 523 27.39 -14.20 -17.72
N ARG A 524 27.18 -15.26 -16.94
CA ARG A 524 26.72 -16.58 -17.41
C ARG A 524 25.22 -16.79 -17.25
N ILE A 525 24.51 -15.88 -16.57
CA ILE A 525 23.10 -16.08 -16.23
C ILE A 525 22.23 -14.82 -16.24
N PHE A 526 22.80 -13.65 -15.98
CA PHE A 526 22.04 -12.43 -15.75
C PHE A 526 21.85 -11.62 -17.03
N ARG A 527 20.61 -11.17 -17.27
CA ARG A 527 20.24 -10.29 -18.38
C ARG A 527 19.53 -9.05 -17.84
N LEU A 528 19.88 -7.89 -18.37
CA LEU A 528 19.20 -6.64 -18.04
C LEU A 528 17.92 -6.49 -18.86
N CYS A 529 16.86 -5.99 -18.22
CA CYS A 529 15.66 -5.57 -18.91
C CYS A 529 15.97 -4.41 -19.88
N SER A 530 15.76 -4.62 -21.18
CA SER A 530 16.02 -3.61 -22.21
C SER A 530 15.18 -2.35 -21.99
N VAL A 531 13.91 -2.50 -21.61
CA VAL A 531 12.99 -1.39 -21.35
C VAL A 531 13.48 -0.52 -20.20
N HIS A 532 14.00 -1.10 -19.12
CA HIS A 532 14.56 -0.32 -18.01
C HIS A 532 15.84 0.42 -18.41
N VAL A 533 16.67 -0.17 -19.26
CA VAL A 533 17.87 0.47 -19.78
C VAL A 533 17.49 1.63 -20.71
N GLU A 534 16.57 1.41 -21.64
CA GLU A 534 16.05 2.42 -22.57
C GLU A 534 15.41 3.60 -21.82
N ARG A 535 14.52 3.33 -20.85
CA ARG A 535 13.93 4.39 -19.99
C ARG A 535 15.01 5.22 -19.28
N LYS A 536 16.09 4.60 -18.81
CA LYS A 536 17.24 5.31 -18.20
C LYS A 536 18.00 6.14 -19.24
N ILE A 537 18.19 5.65 -20.46
CA ILE A 537 18.82 6.39 -21.57
C ILE A 537 17.96 7.59 -21.97
N ASP A 538 16.64 7.43 -22.05
CA ASP A 538 15.72 8.51 -22.39
C ASP A 538 15.74 9.64 -21.37
N ALA A 539 15.87 9.30 -20.09
CA ALA A 539 16.06 10.25 -19.01
C ALA A 539 17.44 10.92 -19.01
N CYS A 540 18.44 10.39 -19.74
CA CYS A 540 19.73 11.03 -19.87
C CYS A 540 19.63 12.30 -20.74
N HIS A 541 20.11 13.42 -20.19
CA HIS A 541 20.20 14.69 -20.89
C HIS A 541 21.42 14.75 -21.82
N VAL A 542 21.43 13.93 -22.87
CA VAL A 542 22.45 13.90 -23.94
C VAL A 542 21.77 14.04 -25.30
N PRO A 543 22.50 14.44 -26.37
CA PRO A 543 21.92 14.54 -27.72
C PRO A 543 21.31 13.22 -28.21
N GLU A 544 20.29 13.30 -29.05
CA GLU A 544 19.58 12.12 -29.59
C GLU A 544 20.49 11.18 -30.40
N SER A 545 21.54 11.74 -31.03
CA SER A 545 22.59 10.94 -31.69
C SER A 545 23.37 10.07 -30.69
N VAL A 546 23.60 10.56 -29.46
CA VAL A 546 24.26 9.82 -28.39
C VAL A 546 23.32 8.78 -27.81
N LYS A 547 22.04 9.12 -27.58
CA LYS A 547 21.02 8.15 -27.14
C LYS A 547 20.90 6.96 -28.10
N ARG A 548 20.85 7.22 -29.41
CA ARG A 548 20.87 6.15 -30.44
C ARG A 548 22.09 5.24 -30.35
N LYS A 549 23.28 5.78 -30.06
CA LYS A 549 24.50 4.99 -29.82
C LYS A 549 24.42 4.19 -28.52
N MET A 550 23.85 4.75 -27.47
CA MET A 550 23.63 4.03 -26.21
C MET A 550 22.66 2.85 -26.40
N CYS A 551 21.56 3.06 -27.13
CA CYS A 551 20.59 2.02 -27.46
C CYS A 551 21.18 0.96 -28.41
N SER A 552 22.10 1.33 -29.32
CA SER A 552 22.72 0.35 -30.23
C SER A 552 23.54 -0.72 -29.51
N LEU A 553 24.02 -0.44 -28.29
CA LEU A 553 24.74 -1.41 -27.46
C LEU A 553 23.82 -2.50 -26.87
N ILE A 554 22.50 -2.36 -26.96
CA ILE A 554 21.52 -3.38 -26.58
C ILE A 554 21.30 -4.31 -27.77
N CYS A 555 22.14 -5.33 -27.90
CA CYS A 555 22.18 -6.14 -29.12
C CYS A 555 22.64 -7.58 -28.88
N VAL A 556 22.56 -8.42 -29.92
CA VAL A 556 23.17 -9.75 -29.90
C VAL A 556 24.68 -9.64 -30.17
N THR A 557 25.04 -9.03 -31.30
CA THR A 557 26.43 -8.76 -31.71
C THR A 557 26.56 -7.31 -32.11
N HIS A 558 27.70 -6.68 -31.79
CA HIS A 558 27.93 -5.27 -32.10
C HIS A 558 29.17 -5.07 -32.99
N PRO A 559 29.05 -4.43 -34.17
CA PRO A 559 30.18 -4.28 -35.11
C PRO A 559 31.42 -3.58 -34.52
N ASP A 560 31.22 -2.53 -33.72
CA ASP A 560 32.31 -1.82 -33.02
C ASP A 560 31.86 -1.37 -31.62
N PHE A 561 31.82 -2.31 -30.67
CA PHE A 561 31.32 -2.06 -29.31
C PHE A 561 32.20 -1.04 -28.57
N GLU A 562 33.51 -1.25 -28.59
CA GLU A 562 34.48 -0.40 -27.87
C GLU A 562 34.57 1.00 -28.48
N GLY A 563 34.54 1.12 -29.82
CA GLY A 563 34.53 2.42 -30.48
C GLY A 563 33.22 3.16 -30.24
N THR A 564 32.09 2.46 -30.15
CA THR A 564 30.80 3.08 -29.78
C THR A 564 30.82 3.61 -28.36
N ILE A 565 31.38 2.87 -27.39
CA ILE A 565 31.59 3.37 -26.02
C ILE A 565 32.46 4.63 -26.02
N ARG A 566 33.58 4.64 -26.74
CA ARG A 566 34.45 5.83 -26.85
C ARG A 566 33.73 7.02 -27.49
N ASN A 567 32.87 6.78 -28.48
CA ASN A 567 32.08 7.82 -29.11
C ASN A 567 31.01 8.39 -28.18
N ILE A 568 30.32 7.54 -27.40
CA ILE A 568 29.35 7.99 -26.37
C ILE A 568 30.06 8.84 -25.33
N ALA A 569 31.25 8.42 -24.89
CA ALA A 569 32.09 9.20 -24.00
C ALA A 569 32.40 10.58 -24.61
N ARG A 570 33.03 10.61 -25.77
CA ARG A 570 33.46 11.86 -26.42
C ARG A 570 32.30 12.82 -26.71
N GLU A 571 31.17 12.31 -27.22
CA GLU A 571 30.06 13.15 -27.69
C GLU A 571 29.01 13.44 -26.61
N GLY A 572 28.95 12.63 -25.55
CA GLY A 572 28.00 12.80 -24.44
C GLY A 572 28.44 13.81 -23.38
N GLY A 573 29.65 14.37 -23.50
CA GLY A 573 30.21 15.34 -22.53
C GLY A 573 30.30 14.75 -21.12
N LYS A 574 30.21 15.58 -20.06
CA LYS A 574 30.29 15.08 -18.67
C LYS A 574 29.23 14.03 -18.31
N LYS A 575 28.08 14.04 -18.99
CA LYS A 575 26.99 13.07 -18.79
C LYS A 575 27.25 11.73 -19.52
N GLY A 576 28.19 11.71 -20.48
CA GLY A 576 28.60 10.51 -21.21
C GLY A 576 30.04 10.02 -21.02
N ALA A 577 31.00 10.87 -20.58
CA ALA A 577 32.45 10.60 -20.51
C ALA A 577 33.16 10.80 -19.16
N GLY A 578 32.61 11.62 -18.26
CA GLY A 578 33.34 12.11 -17.09
C GLY A 578 34.52 13.03 -17.46
N ASP A 579 34.93 13.90 -16.52
CA ASP A 579 36.07 14.81 -16.73
C ASP A 579 37.37 14.02 -16.95
N HIS A 580 38.06 14.31 -18.04
CA HIS A 580 39.47 14.00 -18.23
C HIS A 580 40.25 15.32 -18.21
N PHE A 581 40.42 15.92 -17.03
CA PHE A 581 41.53 16.83 -16.78
C PHE A 581 41.94 16.73 -15.32
N VAL A 582 43.09 16.08 -15.11
CA VAL A 582 43.83 16.09 -13.85
C VAL A 582 44.18 17.53 -13.52
N THR A 583 43.70 18.04 -12.39
CA THR A 583 44.38 19.09 -11.64
C THR A 583 44.28 18.77 -10.16
N GLU A 584 45.43 18.78 -9.49
CA GLU A 584 45.58 18.59 -8.06
C GLU A 584 44.66 19.53 -7.26
N HIS A 585 44.23 19.03 -6.10
CA HIS A 585 43.47 19.74 -5.05
C HIS A 585 41.98 19.98 -5.30
N ILE A 586 41.16 18.97 -4.99
CA ILE A 586 39.80 19.20 -4.48
C ILE A 586 39.59 18.36 -3.21
N THR A 587 39.24 19.07 -2.15
CA THR A 587 38.97 18.59 -0.79
C THR A 587 37.69 17.75 -0.71
N TYR A 588 37.69 16.84 0.26
CA TYR A 588 36.78 15.73 0.56
C TYR A 588 35.28 16.07 0.79
N ARG A 589 34.73 17.15 0.23
CA ARG A 589 33.43 17.69 0.64
C ARG A 589 32.56 18.19 -0.54
N THR A 590 32.34 17.34 -1.54
CA THR A 590 31.13 17.40 -2.40
C THR A 590 30.83 15.99 -2.92
N LEU A 591 30.49 15.11 -1.98
CA LEU A 591 30.00 13.78 -2.27
C LEU A 591 28.48 13.80 -2.11
N ILE A 592 27.80 13.22 -3.09
CA ILE A 592 26.42 12.69 -3.05
C ILE A 592 25.36 13.61 -3.73
N HIS A 593 24.86 13.06 -4.83
CA HIS A 593 23.75 13.45 -5.72
C HIS A 593 24.05 14.26 -6.99
N SER A 594 23.82 13.55 -8.10
CA SER A 594 23.46 14.00 -9.44
C SER A 594 24.57 14.19 -10.48
N PHE A 595 24.52 13.31 -11.49
CA PHE A 595 25.21 13.27 -12.79
C PHE A 595 26.42 12.31 -12.90
N SER A 596 26.20 11.02 -12.61
CA SER A 596 27.17 9.98 -13.00
C SER A 596 27.09 9.74 -14.50
N ASP A 597 28.22 9.94 -15.16
CA ASP A 597 28.55 9.41 -16.48
C ASP A 597 27.95 8.01 -16.71
N TRP A 598 27.13 7.87 -17.75
CA TRP A 598 26.45 6.61 -18.09
C TRP A 598 27.44 5.48 -18.42
N VAL A 599 28.55 5.77 -19.12
CA VAL A 599 29.56 4.78 -19.49
C VAL A 599 30.27 4.28 -18.24
N GLN A 600 30.75 5.19 -17.40
CA GLN A 600 31.44 4.82 -16.16
C GLN A 600 30.51 4.10 -15.18
N ASP A 601 29.23 4.45 -15.13
CA ASP A 601 28.23 3.68 -14.38
C ASP A 601 28.17 2.22 -14.86
N LYS A 602 28.12 1.97 -16.19
CA LYS A 602 28.07 0.60 -16.72
C LYS A 602 29.36 -0.17 -16.49
N ILE A 603 30.52 0.50 -16.62
CA ILE A 603 31.83 -0.09 -16.34
C ILE A 603 31.93 -0.46 -14.85
N ARG A 604 31.58 0.46 -13.95
CA ARG A 604 31.59 0.26 -12.51
C ARG A 604 30.70 -0.90 -12.10
N CYS A 605 29.49 -1.00 -12.66
CA CYS A 605 28.59 -2.11 -12.36
C CYS A 605 29.14 -3.48 -12.79
N ARG A 606 30.08 -3.57 -13.74
CA ARG A 606 30.73 -4.80 -14.27
C ARG A 606 29.83 -5.87 -14.90
N PHE A 607 28.54 -5.95 -14.54
CA PHE A 607 27.54 -6.84 -15.13
C PHE A 607 26.69 -6.16 -16.21
N ALA A 608 26.70 -4.83 -16.32
CA ALA A 608 25.74 -4.11 -17.14
C ALA A 608 25.95 -4.37 -18.65
N PHE A 609 27.16 -4.23 -19.18
CA PHE A 609 27.43 -4.50 -20.59
C PHE A 609 27.18 -5.96 -21.00
N PRO A 610 27.68 -6.97 -20.25
CA PRO A 610 27.29 -8.36 -20.48
C PRO A 610 25.78 -8.62 -20.37
N GLY A 611 25.07 -7.83 -19.55
CA GLY A 611 23.63 -7.95 -19.37
C GLY A 611 22.79 -7.39 -20.52
N ILE A 612 23.33 -6.48 -21.34
CA ILE A 612 22.62 -5.89 -22.50
C ILE A 612 23.12 -6.37 -23.86
N CYS A 613 24.35 -6.90 -23.93
CA CYS A 613 24.97 -7.39 -25.16
C CYS A 613 25.35 -8.87 -25.03
N TRP A 614 24.74 -9.73 -25.84
CA TRP A 614 24.97 -11.18 -25.79
C TRP A 614 26.43 -11.55 -26.02
N GLU A 615 27.09 -10.92 -27.00
CA GLU A 615 28.49 -11.17 -27.36
C GLU A 615 29.49 -10.85 -26.22
N LYS A 616 29.07 -10.07 -25.22
CA LYS A 616 29.83 -9.79 -24.00
C LYS A 616 29.44 -10.70 -22.83
N SER A 617 28.43 -11.54 -23.01
CA SER A 617 27.94 -12.54 -22.05
C SER A 617 28.50 -13.93 -22.38
N TYR A 618 28.38 -14.84 -21.42
CA TYR A 618 28.59 -16.28 -21.62
C TYR A 618 27.27 -17.05 -21.61
N ILE A 619 26.12 -16.39 -21.74
CA ILE A 619 24.84 -17.09 -21.88
C ILE A 619 24.80 -17.70 -23.29
N PRO A 620 24.47 -18.99 -23.49
CA PRO A 620 24.33 -19.55 -24.83
C PRO A 620 23.32 -18.77 -25.68
N LYS A 621 23.63 -18.61 -26.97
CA LYS A 621 22.83 -17.77 -27.89
C LYS A 621 21.35 -18.18 -27.93
N VAL A 622 21.09 -19.48 -27.99
CA VAL A 622 19.73 -20.04 -28.02
C VAL A 622 18.97 -19.69 -26.74
N ILE A 623 19.63 -19.76 -25.58
CA ILE A 623 19.03 -19.40 -24.29
C ILE A 623 18.76 -17.89 -24.23
N TRP A 624 19.71 -17.06 -24.68
CA TRP A 624 19.54 -15.61 -24.74
C TRP A 624 18.36 -15.20 -25.63
N GLN A 625 18.24 -15.82 -26.81
CA GLN A 625 17.18 -15.53 -27.78
C GLN A 625 15.81 -16.07 -27.34
N ALA A 626 15.77 -17.19 -26.62
CA ALA A 626 14.53 -17.81 -26.13
C ALA A 626 13.96 -17.13 -24.88
N ALA A 627 14.78 -16.35 -24.16
CA ALA A 627 14.33 -15.59 -23.00
C ALA A 627 13.78 -14.22 -23.39
N ASP A 628 12.82 -13.74 -22.60
CA ASP A 628 12.33 -12.37 -22.72
C ASP A 628 13.47 -11.37 -22.50
N SER A 629 13.54 -10.34 -23.35
CA SER A 629 14.48 -9.22 -23.16
C SER A 629 13.96 -8.17 -22.18
N THR A 630 12.75 -8.37 -21.66
CA THR A 630 12.03 -7.41 -20.81
C THR A 630 11.52 -8.09 -19.55
N THR A 631 11.32 -7.30 -18.49
CA THR A 631 10.68 -7.72 -17.24
C THR A 631 9.17 -7.48 -17.25
N ASN A 632 8.54 -7.36 -18.43
CA ASN A 632 7.12 -7.01 -18.56
C ASN A 632 6.18 -7.96 -17.80
N THR A 633 6.51 -9.25 -17.78
CA THR A 633 5.77 -10.28 -17.05
C THR A 633 5.72 -9.94 -15.55
N LEU A 634 6.87 -9.56 -14.97
CA LEU A 634 6.95 -9.18 -13.58
C LEU A 634 6.43 -7.76 -13.30
N GLU A 635 6.65 -6.81 -14.20
CA GLU A 635 6.06 -5.45 -14.11
C GLU A 635 4.52 -5.52 -14.05
N THR A 636 3.91 -6.46 -14.79
CA THR A 636 2.47 -6.72 -14.74
C THR A 636 2.05 -7.28 -13.38
N LEU A 637 2.80 -8.24 -12.83
CA LEU A 637 2.55 -8.75 -11.47
C LEU A 637 2.66 -7.65 -10.42
N HIS A 638 3.67 -6.79 -10.53
CA HIS A 638 3.82 -5.62 -9.68
C HIS A 638 2.67 -4.63 -9.83
N ALA A 639 2.19 -4.36 -11.04
CA ALA A 639 1.05 -3.48 -11.27
C ALA A 639 -0.25 -4.04 -10.67
N ASP A 640 -0.50 -5.33 -10.87
CA ASP A 640 -1.64 -6.05 -10.31
C ASP A 640 -1.61 -5.99 -8.77
N VAL A 641 -0.49 -6.38 -8.15
CA VAL A 641 -0.39 -6.44 -6.69
C VAL A 641 -0.42 -5.05 -6.05
N ASN A 642 0.05 -4.02 -6.75
CA ASN A 642 -0.09 -2.63 -6.33
C ASN A 642 -1.54 -2.14 -6.32
N SER A 643 -2.40 -2.75 -7.11
CA SER A 643 -3.84 -2.46 -7.12
C SER A 643 -4.54 -2.98 -5.85
N GLU A 644 -3.96 -3.98 -5.18
CA GLU A 644 -4.40 -4.44 -3.85
C GLU A 644 -4.07 -3.42 -2.73
N GLY A 645 -3.15 -2.48 -2.98
CA GLY A 645 -2.86 -1.39 -2.06
C GLY A 645 -1.41 -0.91 -2.10
N LYS A 646 -1.24 0.40 -1.91
CA LYS A 646 0.06 1.07 -1.73
C LYS A 646 0.14 1.67 -0.33
N PHE A 647 1.36 1.84 0.16
CA PHE A 647 1.66 2.35 1.50
C PHE A 647 0.94 1.56 2.59
N CYS A 648 0.98 0.23 2.45
CA CYS A 648 0.46 -0.71 3.43
C CYS A 648 1.38 -0.74 4.65
N SER A 649 0.82 -1.08 5.81
CA SER A 649 1.62 -1.54 6.94
C SER A 649 2.34 -2.84 6.56
N LEU A 650 3.33 -3.25 7.36
CA LEU A 650 4.05 -4.49 7.12
C LEU A 650 3.12 -5.72 7.12
N LEU A 651 2.26 -5.83 8.14
CA LEU A 651 1.28 -6.90 8.23
C LEU A 651 0.27 -6.85 7.07
N GLY A 652 -0.23 -5.66 6.72
CA GLY A 652 -1.15 -5.49 5.60
C GLY A 652 -0.52 -5.88 4.26
N GLY A 653 0.74 -5.51 4.02
CA GLY A 653 1.50 -5.91 2.84
C GLY A 653 1.65 -7.42 2.70
N VAL A 654 1.99 -8.11 3.79
CA VAL A 654 2.13 -9.58 3.82
C VAL A 654 0.78 -10.28 3.59
N GLU A 655 -0.31 -9.85 4.25
CA GLU A 655 -1.63 -10.45 4.08
C GLU A 655 -2.20 -10.23 2.66
N LYS A 656 -2.08 -9.02 2.11
CA LYS A 656 -2.48 -8.73 0.72
C LYS A 656 -1.64 -9.52 -0.28
N GLY A 657 -0.32 -9.62 -0.04
CA GLY A 657 0.57 -10.47 -0.84
C GLY A 657 0.13 -11.94 -0.83
N ARG A 658 -0.14 -12.50 0.36
CA ARG A 658 -0.66 -13.87 0.52
C ARG A 658 -1.95 -14.08 -0.24
N TYR A 659 -2.89 -13.15 -0.11
CA TYR A 659 -4.18 -13.22 -0.78
C TYR A 659 -4.01 -13.24 -2.30
N PHE A 660 -3.20 -12.32 -2.83
CA PHE A 660 -2.90 -12.22 -4.26
C PHE A 660 -2.22 -13.47 -4.81
N ASP A 661 -1.16 -13.95 -4.15
CA ASP A 661 -0.43 -15.15 -4.58
C ASP A 661 -1.33 -16.39 -4.57
N SER A 662 -2.15 -16.53 -3.52
CA SER A 662 -3.14 -17.61 -3.42
C SER A 662 -4.17 -17.54 -4.54
N MET A 663 -4.59 -16.33 -4.93
CA MET A 663 -5.51 -16.14 -6.07
C MET A 663 -4.85 -16.57 -7.39
N LYS A 664 -3.62 -16.11 -7.67
CA LYS A 664 -2.89 -16.47 -8.90
C LYS A 664 -2.64 -17.98 -8.98
N LEU A 665 -2.20 -18.62 -7.90
CA LEU A 665 -1.99 -20.07 -7.85
C LEU A 665 -3.28 -20.86 -8.09
N ARG A 666 -4.41 -20.42 -7.51
CA ARG A 666 -5.72 -21.07 -7.77
C ARG A 666 -6.15 -20.93 -9.23
N SER A 667 -5.92 -19.77 -9.83
CA SER A 667 -6.22 -19.55 -11.26
C SER A 667 -5.37 -20.47 -12.13
N LEU A 668 -4.07 -20.56 -11.84
CA LEU A 668 -3.14 -21.45 -12.53
C LEU A 668 -3.57 -22.92 -12.44
N ALA A 669 -3.88 -23.39 -11.22
CA ALA A 669 -4.31 -24.77 -10.99
C ALA A 669 -5.59 -25.13 -11.77
N ARG A 670 -6.55 -24.20 -11.88
CA ARG A 670 -7.78 -24.40 -12.66
C ARG A 670 -7.50 -24.49 -14.17
N ASN A 671 -6.62 -23.63 -14.69
CA ASN A 671 -6.25 -23.68 -16.10
C ASN A 671 -5.53 -24.98 -16.44
N LEU A 672 -4.60 -25.42 -15.59
CA LEU A 672 -3.93 -26.72 -15.75
C LEU A 672 -4.93 -27.89 -15.72
N ALA A 673 -5.92 -27.86 -14.81
CA ALA A 673 -6.96 -28.88 -14.75
C ALA A 673 -7.86 -28.89 -16.00
N SER A 674 -8.19 -27.72 -16.55
CA SER A 674 -8.93 -27.61 -17.81
C SER A 674 -8.16 -28.21 -18.98
N GLU A 675 -6.84 -28.00 -19.03
CA GLU A 675 -5.98 -28.62 -20.04
C GLU A 675 -5.89 -30.15 -19.86
N ASP A 676 -5.86 -30.66 -18.62
CA ASP A 676 -5.92 -32.11 -18.36
C ASP A 676 -7.23 -32.74 -18.86
N GLU A 677 -8.37 -32.03 -18.72
CA GLU A 677 -9.65 -32.47 -19.28
C GLU A 677 -9.63 -32.49 -20.81
N HIS A 678 -9.00 -31.50 -21.45
CA HIS A 678 -8.79 -31.49 -22.89
C HIS A 678 -7.93 -32.67 -23.36
N ILE A 679 -6.86 -32.99 -22.63
CA ILE A 679 -5.99 -34.15 -22.91
C ILE A 679 -6.80 -35.45 -22.78
N ASN A 680 -7.58 -35.61 -21.72
CA ASN A 680 -8.45 -36.78 -21.56
C ASN A 680 -9.45 -36.94 -22.71
N ALA A 681 -10.08 -35.84 -23.14
CA ALA A 681 -11.00 -35.85 -24.27
C ALA A 681 -10.28 -36.19 -25.59
N ALA A 682 -9.07 -35.68 -25.81
CA ALA A 682 -8.22 -36.02 -26.95
C ALA A 682 -7.83 -37.50 -26.95
N ASN A 683 -7.38 -38.02 -25.81
CA ASN A 683 -7.04 -39.43 -25.60
C ASN A 683 -8.22 -40.36 -25.91
N LYS A 684 -9.42 -40.03 -25.40
CA LYS A 684 -10.63 -40.79 -25.67
C LYS A 684 -10.95 -40.80 -27.17
N ARG A 685 -10.89 -39.65 -27.84
CA ARG A 685 -11.10 -39.53 -29.29
C ARG A 685 -10.10 -40.35 -30.08
N LEU A 686 -8.82 -40.26 -29.74
CA LEU A 686 -7.75 -40.99 -30.42
C LEU A 686 -7.93 -42.50 -30.29
N LYS A 687 -8.33 -42.98 -29.10
CA LYS A 687 -8.66 -44.39 -28.89
C LYS A 687 -9.84 -44.82 -29.77
N THR A 688 -10.93 -44.05 -29.76
CA THR A 688 -12.12 -44.37 -30.57
C THR A 688 -11.82 -44.38 -32.08
N THR A 689 -11.04 -43.42 -32.58
CA THR A 689 -10.69 -43.41 -34.01
C THR A 689 -9.70 -44.52 -34.37
N HIS A 690 -8.79 -44.88 -33.46
CA HIS A 690 -7.89 -46.03 -33.64
C HIS A 690 -8.67 -47.35 -33.70
N ASP A 691 -9.61 -47.57 -32.77
CA ASP A 691 -10.48 -48.74 -32.77
C ASP A 691 -11.31 -48.81 -34.08
N GLY A 692 -11.77 -47.65 -34.58
CA GLY A 692 -12.43 -47.54 -35.89
C GLY A 692 -11.54 -47.93 -37.08
N VAL A 693 -10.24 -47.64 -37.04
CA VAL A 693 -9.27 -48.10 -38.05
C VAL A 693 -9.10 -49.61 -37.99
N LEU A 694 -9.01 -50.20 -36.79
CA LEU A 694 -8.93 -51.65 -36.61
C LEU A 694 -10.18 -52.35 -37.18
N GLU A 695 -11.37 -51.83 -36.89
CA GLU A 695 -12.63 -52.35 -37.45
C GLU A 695 -12.69 -52.22 -38.98
N ALA A 696 -12.30 -51.07 -39.53
CA ALA A 696 -12.30 -50.87 -40.99
C ALA A 696 -11.30 -51.80 -41.69
N THR A 697 -10.14 -52.05 -41.06
CA THR A 697 -9.13 -53.00 -41.54
C THR A 697 -9.68 -54.43 -41.57
N ALA A 698 -10.36 -54.86 -40.50
CA ALA A 698 -11.00 -56.18 -40.43
C ALA A 698 -12.09 -56.33 -41.52
N ARG A 699 -12.91 -55.29 -41.74
CA ARG A 699 -13.92 -55.28 -42.82
C ARG A 699 -13.28 -55.36 -44.21
N LEU A 700 -12.15 -54.68 -44.44
CA LEU A 700 -11.43 -54.77 -45.71
C LEU A 700 -10.87 -56.18 -45.94
N GLN A 701 -10.29 -56.81 -44.91
CA GLN A 701 -9.81 -58.19 -44.98
C GLN A 701 -10.97 -59.17 -45.28
N GLN A 702 -12.12 -58.98 -44.64
CA GLN A 702 -13.32 -59.79 -44.88
C GLN A 702 -13.90 -59.58 -46.28
N ALA A 703 -13.91 -58.35 -46.80
CA ALA A 703 -14.33 -58.07 -48.17
C ALA A 703 -13.39 -58.72 -49.20
N LYS A 704 -12.08 -58.76 -48.91
CA LYS A 704 -11.07 -59.40 -49.78
C LYS A 704 -11.14 -60.93 -49.76
N SER A 705 -11.71 -61.55 -48.73
CA SER A 705 -11.87 -63.01 -48.61
C SER A 705 -13.16 -63.57 -49.24
N HIS A 706 -14.09 -62.72 -49.69
CA HIS A 706 -15.32 -63.16 -50.37
C HIS A 706 -15.05 -63.69 -51.79
N PRO A 707 -15.89 -64.61 -52.30
CA PRO A 707 -15.79 -65.11 -53.68
C PRO A 707 -15.86 -63.96 -54.69
N ARG A 708 -15.06 -64.04 -55.76
CA ARG A 708 -15.05 -63.03 -56.84
C ARG A 708 -16.30 -63.14 -57.72
N ASP A 709 -17.43 -62.69 -57.18
CA ASP A 709 -18.70 -62.57 -57.88
C ASP A 709 -18.90 -61.15 -58.46
N GLY A 710 -20.04 -60.90 -59.11
CA GLY A 710 -20.36 -59.59 -59.70
C GLY A 710 -20.45 -58.43 -58.70
N ARG A 711 -20.48 -58.68 -57.39
CA ARG A 711 -20.53 -57.66 -56.32
C ARG A 711 -19.20 -57.47 -55.59
N TYR A 712 -18.20 -58.33 -55.83
CA TYR A 712 -16.89 -58.29 -55.19
C TYR A 712 -16.19 -56.93 -55.33
N ALA A 713 -16.11 -56.39 -56.55
CA ALA A 713 -15.42 -55.12 -56.81
C ALA A 713 -16.06 -53.94 -56.06
N GLU A 714 -17.39 -53.94 -55.94
CA GLU A 714 -18.15 -52.90 -55.26
C GLU A 714 -17.99 -52.98 -53.72
N GLN A 715 -17.97 -54.19 -53.17
CA GLN A 715 -17.75 -54.42 -51.73
C GLN A 715 -16.34 -54.02 -51.29
N VAL A 716 -15.31 -54.37 -52.07
CA VAL A 716 -13.91 -53.99 -51.79
C VAL A 716 -13.75 -52.46 -51.90
N ALA A 717 -14.25 -51.82 -52.96
CA ALA A 717 -14.15 -50.37 -53.12
C ALA A 717 -14.84 -49.59 -51.97
N ARG A 718 -15.98 -50.09 -51.48
CA ARG A 718 -16.66 -49.52 -50.31
C ARG A 718 -15.84 -49.67 -49.03
N ALA A 719 -15.25 -50.83 -48.79
CA ALA A 719 -14.41 -51.09 -47.62
C ALA A 719 -13.11 -50.26 -47.66
N GLU A 720 -12.48 -50.08 -48.83
CA GLU A 720 -11.32 -49.21 -49.01
C GLU A 720 -11.65 -47.75 -48.73
N LYS A 721 -12.80 -47.26 -49.20
CA LYS A 721 -13.27 -45.89 -48.88
C LYS A 721 -13.52 -45.71 -47.38
N GLN A 722 -14.10 -46.71 -46.71
CA GLN A 722 -14.31 -46.68 -45.26
C GLN A 722 -12.99 -46.68 -44.48
N MET A 723 -12.01 -47.48 -44.92
CA MET A 723 -10.66 -47.50 -44.35
C MET A 723 -9.97 -46.14 -44.49
N GLY A 724 -9.97 -45.55 -45.69
CA GLY A 724 -9.38 -44.22 -45.90
C GLY A 724 -10.05 -43.11 -45.06
N THR A 725 -11.36 -43.22 -44.82
CA THR A 725 -12.08 -42.27 -43.95
C THR A 725 -11.71 -42.45 -42.48
N ALA A 726 -11.56 -43.69 -42.02
CA ALA A 726 -11.15 -44.01 -40.66
C ALA A 726 -9.69 -43.58 -40.41
N GLU A 727 -8.79 -43.83 -41.34
CA GLU A 727 -7.38 -43.40 -41.28
C GLU A 727 -7.25 -41.88 -41.27
N ALA A 728 -8.00 -41.16 -42.10
CA ALA A 728 -8.03 -39.70 -42.09
C ALA A 728 -8.55 -39.14 -40.75
N SER A 729 -9.57 -39.77 -40.18
CA SER A 729 -10.12 -39.39 -38.87
C SER A 729 -9.13 -39.65 -37.73
N TYR A 730 -8.42 -40.78 -37.78
CA TYR A 730 -7.35 -41.10 -36.84
C TYR A 730 -6.17 -40.12 -36.97
N ALA A 731 -5.73 -39.81 -38.19
CA ALA A 731 -4.67 -38.84 -38.43
C ALA A 731 -5.00 -37.45 -37.88
N LYS A 732 -6.26 -37.00 -38.05
CA LYS A 732 -6.74 -35.73 -37.48
C LYS A 732 -6.77 -35.76 -35.95
N ALA A 733 -7.23 -36.85 -35.35
CA ALA A 733 -7.22 -37.02 -33.90
C ALA A 733 -5.78 -37.06 -33.34
N LEU A 734 -4.86 -37.71 -34.06
CA LEU A 734 -3.45 -37.79 -33.70
C LEU A 734 -2.77 -36.41 -33.74
N ALA A 735 -3.00 -35.63 -34.80
CA ALA A 735 -2.48 -34.26 -34.90
C ALA A 735 -2.95 -33.38 -33.73
N SER A 736 -4.24 -33.43 -33.39
CA SER A 736 -4.79 -32.69 -32.24
C SER A 736 -4.22 -33.16 -30.89
N SER A 737 -3.93 -34.45 -30.73
CA SER A 737 -3.28 -35.00 -29.53
C SER A 737 -1.82 -34.53 -29.43
N ILE A 738 -1.10 -34.46 -30.56
CA ILE A 738 0.28 -33.96 -30.62
C ILE A 738 0.34 -32.47 -30.25
N GLU A 739 -0.64 -31.66 -30.66
CA GLU A 739 -0.73 -30.24 -30.28
C GLU A 739 -0.97 -30.02 -28.77
N ALA A 740 -1.44 -31.03 -28.05
CA ALA A 740 -1.61 -30.98 -26.60
C ALA A 740 -0.33 -31.34 -25.83
N LYS A 741 0.78 -31.61 -26.53
CA LYS A 741 2.07 -31.91 -25.92
C LYS A 741 2.56 -30.79 -25.01
N GLY A 742 2.95 -31.15 -23.78
CA GLY A 742 3.47 -30.21 -22.78
C GLY A 742 2.42 -29.34 -22.11
N LYS A 743 1.12 -29.57 -22.39
CA LYS A 743 0.00 -28.89 -21.70
C LYS A 743 -0.46 -29.69 -20.48
N GLY A 744 -1.26 -29.05 -19.64
CA GLY A 744 -1.84 -29.68 -18.46
C GLY A 744 -0.88 -29.79 -17.28
N SER A 745 -1.35 -30.43 -16.21
CA SER A 745 -0.61 -30.58 -14.96
C SER A 745 0.43 -31.70 -14.98
N GLY A 746 0.42 -32.53 -16.03
CA GLY A 746 1.26 -33.74 -16.12
C GLY A 746 0.67 -34.97 -15.41
N ARG A 747 -0.52 -34.86 -14.78
CA ARG A 747 -1.25 -35.99 -14.19
C ARG A 747 -1.89 -36.90 -15.23
N VAL A 748 -2.16 -36.36 -16.42
CA VAL A 748 -2.77 -37.09 -17.53
C VAL A 748 -1.75 -37.20 -18.66
N GLY A 749 -1.31 -38.43 -18.94
CA GLY A 749 -0.39 -38.70 -20.05
C GLY A 749 -1.11 -38.67 -21.40
N LEU A 750 -0.40 -38.28 -22.46
CA LEU A 750 -0.90 -38.41 -23.84
C LEU A 750 -0.76 -39.86 -24.31
N LEU A 751 -1.83 -40.41 -24.87
CA LEU A 751 -1.78 -41.66 -25.62
C LEU A 751 -1.20 -41.33 -27.00
N LEU A 752 0.05 -41.72 -27.25
CA LEU A 752 0.68 -41.59 -28.57
C LEU A 752 1.16 -42.97 -29.04
N PRO A 753 1.06 -43.28 -30.35
CA PRO A 753 1.59 -44.53 -30.90
C PRO A 753 3.10 -44.63 -30.72
N SER A 754 3.62 -45.86 -30.56
CA SER A 754 5.02 -46.14 -30.18
C SER A 754 6.06 -45.51 -31.11
N SER A 755 5.75 -45.38 -32.41
CA SER A 755 6.62 -44.73 -33.40
C SER A 755 6.77 -43.23 -33.16
N GLU A 756 5.73 -42.55 -32.66
CA GLU A 756 5.77 -41.14 -32.27
C GLU A 756 6.32 -40.96 -30.86
N ALA A 757 6.00 -41.87 -29.93
CA ALA A 757 6.60 -41.89 -28.60
C ALA A 757 8.14 -42.02 -28.65
N ALA A 758 8.66 -42.87 -29.55
CA ALA A 758 10.10 -43.03 -29.77
C ALA A 758 10.78 -41.77 -30.33
N LYS A 759 10.13 -41.06 -31.27
CA LYS A 759 10.63 -39.76 -31.78
C LYS A 759 10.64 -38.68 -30.70
N ILE A 760 9.74 -38.77 -29.73
CA ILE A 760 9.65 -37.83 -28.60
C ILE A 760 10.76 -38.10 -27.58
N MET A 761 11.07 -39.37 -27.27
CA MET A 761 12.15 -39.72 -26.35
C MET A 761 13.54 -39.36 -26.90
N HIS A 762 13.75 -39.45 -28.21
CA HIS A 762 15.03 -39.08 -28.83
C HIS A 762 15.29 -37.57 -28.98
N LYS A 763 14.27 -36.71 -28.80
CA LYS A 763 14.43 -35.24 -28.79
C LYS A 763 14.60 -34.64 -27.38
N GLY A 764 14.62 -35.49 -26.34
CA GLY A 764 14.77 -35.09 -24.94
C GLY A 764 16.05 -35.59 -24.26
N SER A 765 17.00 -36.13 -25.04
CA SER A 765 18.31 -36.62 -24.58
C SER A 765 19.44 -35.71 -25.06
#